data_AF-A0A0G4ELI9-F1
#
_entry.id   AF-A0A0G4ELI9-F1
#
_cell.length_a   1.000
_cell.length_b   1.000
_cell.length_c   1.000
_cell.angle_alpha   90.00
_cell.angle_beta   90.00
_cell.angle_gamma   90.00
#
_symmetry.space_group_name_H-M   'P 1'
#
loop_
_entity.id
_entity.type
_entity.pdbx_description
1 polymer ?
#
loop_
_entity_poly.entity_id
_entity_poly.type
_entity_poly.pdbx_seq_one_letter_code
_entity_poly.pdbx_strand_id
1 'polypeptide(L)'
;MPWGLRKPPVSKSRFANLACSFAIESAEMVAVAPGSLLPALGCVEYNALTASGFSLRFPNASEASAIHALEAASYPEDEAASLPKIQSRLEAALPYFIALYDKTGGLVGFVNGTRCFGKVLTHESMAAHESGGESLCVHSVVIRQEDRRKGLARKLMRCYVQLMGLYDASLQHILLIAKAPLLHFYRSCGFTVEGLSSVVHGKDSWFDMSLDLATIRRTRVAAPSFTTAPGSSLPALGCVEHDALTAGGFSLRFPNATEATALHELEVASYPEDERVSLAKLQYRLEKAPGYTIGLYDEMGGLAGFVNGLRCSGRVLTHEVMATHVPDGESAYVSSVVIRREERGKGLARKLFLCYIKLMSLYDPSLQHVLLISKAPLLRFYRSCGFTVEGLSSVELGKDSWFQMSMDLADVRQQASMVLQVDAFTDEAYSGNSCAVVFTHRNGDEEWMQSLANEMNLAETSFLERRDASELKADGQRLNGSHDGASLFHLRWFTPATELDLCGHATLGAAHALWEEGLSPRGQPIHFKTESGILTASRRQWAPPTPPPLAHTDTQASSSSAAPSEWIELDFPATPPNFYVSLPAPSWGEDMMRLLEDGLGVGREAFVYVNRSIYDAFVEVDSSRVCLLDIKPDFRVLKHMDAHLRGVIVTSKATPHLVAKTGQNVHFFSRFFAPQSGIDEDPVTGSAHCSLAPYWCDKLGQSCLLGYQASARGGCVGVEMGGADPVMGGHRVKLMGKAVTVMKGTLL
;
A
#
# COMPACT_ATOMS: atom_id res chain seq x y z
N MET A 1 72.61 47.74 -19.02
CA MET A 1 72.33 48.20 -17.64
C MET A 1 70.83 48.42 -17.50
N PRO A 2 70.16 47.88 -16.47
CA PRO A 2 70.53 46.76 -15.64
C PRO A 2 69.67 45.50 -15.92
N TRP A 3 70.31 44.38 -16.25
CA TRP A 3 70.55 43.24 -15.34
C TRP A 3 69.22 42.46 -15.11
N GLY A 4 68.92 41.33 -15.74
CA GLY A 4 69.79 40.20 -16.07
C GLY A 4 69.75 39.16 -14.96
N LEU A 5 69.74 37.88 -15.36
CA LEU A 5 70.13 36.67 -14.59
C LEU A 5 69.00 36.09 -13.71
N ARG A 6 68.69 34.79 -13.68
CA ARG A 6 69.42 33.55 -14.04
C ARG A 6 68.37 32.41 -14.07
N LYS A 7 68.26 31.64 -15.16
CA LYS A 7 68.83 30.28 -15.40
C LYS A 7 67.90 29.10 -14.99
N PRO A 8 68.08 27.89 -15.60
CA PRO A 8 66.99 27.11 -16.20
C PRO A 8 66.90 25.68 -15.59
N PRO A 9 66.71 24.57 -16.36
CA PRO A 9 65.51 23.74 -16.33
C PRO A 9 65.70 22.35 -15.65
N VAL A 10 64.62 21.54 -15.68
CA VAL A 10 64.56 20.07 -15.84
C VAL A 10 63.90 19.26 -14.68
N SER A 11 62.75 18.68 -15.07
CA SER A 11 62.13 17.38 -14.69
C SER A 11 61.45 17.22 -13.31
N LYS A 12 60.16 16.86 -13.29
CA LYS A 12 59.59 15.50 -13.43
C LYS A 12 58.06 15.54 -13.22
N SER A 13 57.37 14.75 -14.04
CA SER A 13 55.99 14.23 -13.97
C SER A 13 55.21 14.32 -12.64
N ARG A 14 53.92 14.67 -12.69
CA ARG A 14 52.74 13.76 -12.51
C ARG A 14 51.44 14.55 -12.22
N PHE A 15 50.40 14.16 -12.96
CA PHE A 15 48.97 14.08 -12.62
C PHE A 15 48.23 15.27 -11.99
N ALA A 16 47.21 15.69 -12.75
CA ALA A 16 46.14 16.60 -12.36
C ALA A 16 45.34 16.08 -11.15
N ASN A 17 45.19 16.93 -10.14
CA ASN A 17 44.16 16.83 -9.12
C ASN A 17 43.02 17.79 -9.53
N LEU A 18 41.89 17.25 -9.99
CA LEU A 18 40.61 17.95 -10.04
C LEU A 18 39.84 17.57 -8.76
N ALA A 19 39.68 18.54 -7.87
CA ALA A 19 38.74 18.48 -6.76
C ALA A 19 37.38 19.03 -7.25
N CYS A 20 36.34 18.20 -7.24
CA CYS A 20 34.96 18.63 -7.50
C CYS A 20 34.29 19.02 -6.18
N SER A 21 34.22 20.32 -5.92
CA SER A 21 33.25 20.96 -5.04
C SER A 21 31.96 21.24 -5.81
N PHE A 22 30.84 20.63 -5.42
CA PHE A 22 29.52 20.96 -5.97
C PHE A 22 29.05 22.31 -5.41
N ALA A 23 29.17 23.36 -6.21
CA ALA A 23 28.46 24.62 -6.02
C ALA A 23 27.12 24.55 -6.78
N ILE A 24 26.05 24.91 -6.08
CA ILE A 24 24.71 25.12 -6.62
C ILE A 24 24.78 26.42 -7.43
N GLU A 25 24.93 26.31 -8.75
CA GLU A 25 24.69 27.41 -9.69
C GLU A 25 23.33 27.20 -10.37
N SER A 26 22.59 28.29 -10.44
CA SER A 26 21.28 28.46 -11.07
C SER A 26 21.15 27.73 -12.40
N ALA A 27 20.22 26.77 -12.47
CA ALA A 27 19.80 26.19 -13.74
C ALA A 27 19.05 27.24 -14.57
N GLU A 28 19.72 27.80 -15.57
CA GLU A 28 19.05 28.37 -16.73
C GLU A 28 18.21 27.28 -17.41
N MET A 29 16.93 27.58 -17.66
CA MET A 29 15.99 26.68 -18.31
C MET A 29 16.45 26.35 -19.73
N VAL A 30 16.92 25.12 -19.93
CA VAL A 30 16.91 24.50 -21.26
C VAL A 30 15.47 24.06 -21.51
N ALA A 31 14.82 24.64 -22.52
CA ALA A 31 13.52 24.19 -23.00
C ALA A 31 13.63 22.76 -23.53
N VAL A 32 13.36 21.77 -22.68
CA VAL A 32 13.31 20.36 -23.06
C VAL A 32 12.04 20.15 -23.87
N ALA A 33 12.16 19.62 -25.09
CA ALA A 33 11.00 19.33 -25.93
C ALA A 33 10.05 18.35 -25.20
N PRO A 34 8.72 18.58 -25.21
CA PRO A 34 7.76 17.79 -24.41
C PRO A 34 7.92 16.26 -24.58
N GLY A 35 8.24 15.81 -25.80
CA GLY A 35 8.37 14.38 -26.13
C GLY A 35 9.55 13.63 -25.49
N SER A 36 10.62 14.32 -25.06
CA SER A 36 11.80 13.65 -24.45
C SER A 36 11.66 13.35 -22.96
N LEU A 37 10.65 13.91 -22.28
CA LEU A 37 10.42 13.73 -20.84
C LEU A 37 9.59 12.49 -20.51
N LEU A 38 8.74 12.03 -21.44
CA LEU A 38 7.85 10.89 -21.21
C LEU A 38 8.61 9.58 -20.94
N PRO A 39 9.66 9.21 -21.71
CA PRO A 39 10.50 8.05 -21.38
C PRO A 39 11.36 8.25 -20.11
N ALA A 40 11.64 9.50 -19.73
CA ALA A 40 12.43 9.85 -18.55
C ALA A 40 11.63 9.91 -17.23
N LEU A 41 10.29 9.77 -17.30
CA LEU A 41 9.43 9.66 -16.13
C LEU A 41 9.86 8.47 -15.26
N GLY A 42 10.14 7.31 -15.89
CA GLY A 42 10.65 6.10 -15.22
C GLY A 42 9.85 5.68 -13.98
N CYS A 43 8.62 6.17 -13.83
CA CYS A 43 7.80 5.95 -12.66
C CYS A 43 7.08 4.61 -12.77
N VAL A 44 6.67 4.06 -11.63
CA VAL A 44 6.05 2.74 -11.53
C VAL A 44 4.84 2.66 -12.46
N GLU A 45 4.01 3.69 -12.49
CA GLU A 45 2.80 3.74 -13.30
C GLU A 45 3.09 3.83 -14.81
N TYR A 46 4.11 4.60 -15.23
CA TYR A 46 4.53 4.69 -16.63
C TYR A 46 5.12 3.36 -17.12
N ASN A 47 5.98 2.74 -16.30
CA ASN A 47 6.57 1.44 -16.60
C ASN A 47 5.49 0.35 -16.69
N ALA A 48 4.50 0.37 -15.78
CA ALA A 48 3.38 -0.57 -15.82
C ALA A 48 2.50 -0.40 -17.09
N LEU A 49 2.20 0.84 -17.48
CA LEU A 49 1.44 1.13 -18.70
C LEU A 49 2.18 0.65 -19.96
N THR A 50 3.49 0.94 -20.04
CA THR A 50 4.32 0.55 -21.18
C THR A 50 4.57 -0.96 -21.25
N ALA A 51 4.78 -1.63 -20.12
CA ALA A 51 4.85 -3.10 -20.04
C ALA A 51 3.53 -3.77 -20.51
N SER A 52 2.40 -3.15 -20.19
CA SER A 52 1.06 -3.58 -20.67
C SER A 52 0.82 -3.26 -22.15
N GLY A 53 1.77 -2.60 -22.81
CA GLY A 53 1.72 -2.27 -24.24
C GLY A 53 0.92 -1.02 -24.58
N PHE A 54 0.67 -0.14 -23.62
CA PHE A 54 0.15 1.19 -23.88
C PHE A 54 1.29 2.19 -24.10
N SER A 55 0.99 3.27 -24.82
CA SER A 55 1.93 4.39 -24.99
C SER A 55 1.27 5.71 -24.61
N LEU A 56 2.06 6.58 -23.98
CA LEU A 56 1.67 7.93 -23.60
C LEU A 56 2.34 8.92 -24.54
N ARG A 57 1.56 9.85 -25.11
CA ARG A 57 2.10 10.95 -25.93
C ARG A 57 1.20 12.16 -25.95
N PHE A 58 1.76 13.28 -26.38
CA PHE A 58 1.00 14.46 -26.75
C PHE A 58 0.16 14.15 -28.00
N PRO A 59 -1.15 14.41 -27.97
CA PRO A 59 -1.99 14.30 -29.16
C PRO A 59 -1.66 15.41 -30.17
N ASN A 60 -2.00 15.19 -31.44
CA ASN A 60 -1.84 16.19 -32.49
C ASN A 60 -3.19 16.80 -32.91
N ALA A 61 -3.16 17.93 -33.63
CA ALA A 61 -4.38 18.63 -34.05
C ALA A 61 -5.31 17.79 -34.93
N SER A 62 -4.78 16.82 -35.70
CA SER A 62 -5.60 15.92 -36.53
C SER A 62 -6.40 14.91 -35.71
N GLU A 63 -6.06 14.72 -34.43
CA GLU A 63 -6.75 13.82 -33.50
C GLU A 63 -7.89 14.50 -32.72
N ALA A 64 -8.09 15.81 -32.90
CA ALA A 64 -9.10 16.58 -32.16
C ALA A 64 -10.51 15.99 -32.27
N SER A 65 -10.90 15.52 -33.46
CA SER A 65 -12.21 14.90 -33.68
C SER A 65 -12.37 13.56 -32.94
N ALA A 66 -11.33 12.75 -32.87
CA ALA A 66 -11.35 11.48 -32.14
C ALA A 66 -11.41 11.71 -30.62
N ILE A 67 -10.64 12.69 -30.12
CA ILE A 67 -10.68 13.12 -28.72
C ILE A 67 -12.06 13.66 -28.35
N HIS A 68 -12.66 14.49 -29.20
CA HIS A 68 -14.00 15.02 -28.97
C HIS A 68 -15.07 13.93 -28.94
N ALA A 69 -15.01 12.95 -29.84
CA ALA A 69 -15.93 11.81 -29.82
C ALA A 69 -15.81 11.01 -28.51
N LEU A 70 -14.58 10.83 -28.01
CA LEU A 70 -14.32 10.13 -26.76
C LEU A 70 -14.77 10.93 -25.52
N GLU A 71 -14.60 12.26 -25.53
CA GLU A 71 -15.13 13.19 -24.51
C GLU A 71 -16.66 13.13 -24.47
N ALA A 72 -17.32 13.27 -25.63
CA ALA A 72 -18.79 13.29 -25.75
C ALA A 72 -19.43 11.94 -25.36
N ALA A 73 -18.72 10.83 -25.53
CA ALA A 73 -19.16 9.52 -25.05
C ALA A 73 -18.99 9.34 -23.52
N SER A 74 -18.27 10.26 -22.86
CA SER A 74 -17.89 10.13 -21.44
C SER A 74 -18.61 11.11 -20.52
N TYR A 75 -19.11 12.23 -21.07
CA TYR A 75 -19.84 13.25 -20.32
C TYR A 75 -21.20 13.56 -20.97
N PRO A 76 -22.20 14.00 -20.18
CA PRO A 76 -23.43 14.61 -20.72
C PRO A 76 -23.13 15.76 -21.69
N GLU A 77 -24.04 16.04 -22.63
CA GLU A 77 -23.85 17.05 -23.68
C GLU A 77 -23.58 18.46 -23.12
N ASP A 78 -24.14 18.79 -21.96
CA ASP A 78 -23.97 20.07 -21.25
C ASP A 78 -22.67 20.14 -20.41
N GLU A 79 -22.00 19.01 -20.20
CA GLU A 79 -20.73 18.91 -19.45
C GLU A 79 -19.53 18.65 -20.37
N ALA A 80 -19.73 18.00 -21.52
CA ALA A 80 -18.67 17.64 -22.46
C ALA A 80 -18.01 18.87 -23.11
N ALA A 81 -16.69 18.85 -23.27
CA ALA A 81 -15.99 19.88 -24.03
C ALA A 81 -16.37 19.83 -25.53
N SER A 82 -16.78 20.98 -26.08
CA SER A 82 -17.05 21.11 -27.50
C SER A 82 -15.77 20.95 -28.33
N LEU A 83 -15.91 20.52 -29.59
CA LEU A 83 -14.77 20.36 -30.50
C LEU A 83 -13.89 21.63 -30.59
N PRO A 84 -14.44 22.86 -30.70
CA PRO A 84 -13.63 24.07 -30.67
C PRO A 84 -12.83 24.27 -29.37
N LYS A 85 -13.36 23.88 -28.21
CA LYS A 85 -12.62 23.93 -26.94
C LYS A 85 -11.45 22.95 -26.94
N ILE A 86 -11.65 21.74 -27.45
CA ILE A 86 -10.59 20.73 -27.57
C ILE A 86 -9.50 21.22 -28.53
N GLN A 87 -9.87 21.76 -29.69
CA GLN A 87 -8.92 22.35 -30.65
C GLN A 87 -8.13 23.50 -30.02
N SER A 88 -8.82 24.42 -29.33
CA SER A 88 -8.17 25.53 -28.64
C SER A 88 -7.16 25.06 -27.58
N ARG A 89 -7.49 24.00 -26.82
CA ARG A 89 -6.56 23.42 -25.82
C ARG A 89 -5.36 22.73 -26.48
N LEU A 90 -5.56 22.04 -27.61
CA LEU A 90 -4.46 21.45 -28.38
C LEU A 90 -3.52 22.51 -28.98
N GLU A 91 -4.03 23.70 -29.29
CA GLU A 91 -3.23 24.81 -29.82
C GLU A 91 -2.53 25.60 -28.72
N ALA A 92 -3.27 25.98 -27.66
CA ALA A 92 -2.78 26.92 -26.64
C ALA A 92 -2.19 26.24 -25.39
N ALA A 93 -2.55 24.99 -25.11
CA ALA A 93 -2.22 24.29 -23.87
C ALA A 93 -1.68 22.87 -24.11
N LEU A 94 -1.12 22.59 -25.30
CA LEU A 94 -0.60 21.28 -25.68
C LEU A 94 0.31 20.61 -24.61
N PRO A 95 1.22 21.34 -23.93
CA PRO A 95 2.09 20.71 -22.94
C PRO A 95 1.36 20.14 -21.72
N TYR A 96 0.11 20.53 -21.50
CA TYR A 96 -0.76 20.06 -20.43
C TYR A 96 -1.84 19.10 -20.96
N PHE A 97 -1.62 18.51 -22.13
CA PHE A 97 -2.53 17.56 -22.78
C PHE A 97 -1.80 16.24 -23.07
N ILE A 98 -2.18 15.18 -22.39
CA ILE A 98 -1.58 13.84 -22.53
C ILE A 98 -2.64 12.83 -22.94
N ALA A 99 -2.33 11.99 -23.92
CA ALA A 99 -3.20 10.94 -24.40
C ALA A 99 -2.52 9.56 -24.30
N LEU A 100 -3.33 8.54 -24.03
CA LEU A 100 -2.99 7.13 -23.90
C LEU A 100 -3.46 6.38 -25.15
N TYR A 101 -2.58 5.56 -25.71
CA TYR A 101 -2.84 4.78 -26.93
C TYR A 101 -2.52 3.30 -26.73
N ASP A 102 -3.27 2.43 -27.41
CA ASP A 102 -3.02 0.99 -27.43
C ASP A 102 -1.91 0.61 -28.45
N LYS A 103 -1.58 -0.68 -28.51
CA LYS A 103 -0.56 -1.25 -29.43
C LYS A 103 -0.85 -0.99 -30.91
N THR A 104 -2.11 -0.74 -31.26
CA THR A 104 -2.54 -0.47 -32.65
C THR A 104 -2.50 1.02 -32.99
N GLY A 105 -2.18 1.89 -32.01
CA GLY A 105 -2.23 3.34 -32.13
C GLY A 105 -3.63 3.93 -31.92
N GLY A 106 -4.60 3.13 -31.46
CA GLY A 106 -5.94 3.60 -31.14
C GLY A 106 -5.96 4.45 -29.86
N LEU A 107 -6.75 5.53 -29.85
CA LEU A 107 -6.92 6.39 -28.68
C LEU A 107 -7.73 5.65 -27.59
N VAL A 108 -7.11 5.47 -26.42
CA VAL A 108 -7.69 4.77 -25.26
C VAL A 108 -8.18 5.76 -24.21
N GLY A 109 -7.51 6.88 -24.04
CA GLY A 109 -7.88 7.88 -23.04
C GLY A 109 -7.00 9.12 -23.05
N PHE A 110 -7.35 10.13 -22.27
CA PHE A 110 -6.57 11.36 -22.16
C PHE A 110 -6.83 12.14 -20.87
N VAL A 111 -5.90 13.03 -20.56
CA VAL A 111 -6.01 14.08 -19.55
C VAL A 111 -5.64 15.40 -20.20
N ASN A 112 -6.45 16.45 -19.99
CA ASN A 112 -6.12 17.79 -20.45
C ASN A 112 -6.35 18.85 -19.36
N GLY A 113 -5.50 19.87 -19.38
CA GLY A 113 -5.60 21.01 -18.47
C GLY A 113 -5.20 22.34 -19.09
N THR A 114 -5.53 23.43 -18.39
CA THR A 114 -5.06 24.78 -18.70
C THR A 114 -4.51 25.44 -17.44
N ARG A 115 -3.55 26.36 -17.62
CA ARG A 115 -3.03 27.15 -16.49
C ARG A 115 -4.01 28.25 -16.10
N CYS A 116 -4.04 28.57 -14.82
CA CYS A 116 -4.83 29.66 -14.25
C CYS A 116 -4.15 30.27 -13.03
N PHE A 117 -4.51 31.49 -12.67
CA PHE A 117 -4.09 32.14 -11.42
C PHE A 117 -4.95 31.73 -10.23
N GLY A 118 -4.36 31.71 -9.03
CA GLY A 118 -5.06 31.45 -7.78
C GLY A 118 -5.27 29.96 -7.49
N LYS A 119 -5.85 29.68 -6.31
CA LYS A 119 -6.05 28.31 -5.78
C LYS A 119 -7.50 27.83 -5.81
N VAL A 120 -8.41 28.67 -6.28
CA VAL A 120 -9.85 28.38 -6.29
C VAL A 120 -10.35 28.48 -7.72
N LEU A 121 -11.09 27.47 -8.16
CA LEU A 121 -11.66 27.44 -9.50
C LEU A 121 -12.92 28.30 -9.56
N THR A 122 -12.95 29.17 -10.56
CA THR A 122 -14.08 30.01 -10.97
C THR A 122 -14.37 29.79 -12.46
N HIS A 123 -15.58 30.15 -12.92
CA HIS A 123 -15.91 30.11 -14.35
C HIS A 123 -14.91 30.87 -15.22
N GLU A 124 -14.35 31.98 -14.72
CA GLU A 124 -13.32 32.77 -15.43
C GLU A 124 -11.99 32.04 -15.51
N SER A 125 -11.51 31.48 -14.39
CA SER A 125 -10.24 30.72 -14.35
C SER A 125 -10.25 29.46 -15.22
N MET A 126 -11.43 28.89 -15.46
CA MET A 126 -11.62 27.69 -16.29
C MET A 126 -11.82 28.01 -17.78
N ALA A 127 -11.99 29.28 -18.16
CA ALA A 127 -12.39 29.66 -19.51
C ALA A 127 -11.24 29.65 -20.52
N ALA A 128 -10.03 29.98 -20.10
CA ALA A 128 -8.89 30.18 -20.99
C ALA A 128 -7.58 29.64 -20.40
N HIS A 129 -6.56 29.49 -21.25
CA HIS A 129 -5.21 29.15 -20.83
C HIS A 129 -4.42 30.42 -20.49
N GLU A 130 -3.96 30.52 -19.24
CA GLU A 130 -3.16 31.63 -18.75
C GLU A 130 -1.71 31.20 -18.51
N SER A 131 -0.83 31.39 -19.50
CA SER A 131 0.53 30.84 -19.49
C SER A 131 1.40 31.22 -18.28
N GLY A 132 1.06 32.30 -17.56
CA GLY A 132 1.74 32.75 -16.35
C GLY A 132 1.19 32.22 -15.02
N GLY A 133 0.06 31.49 -15.04
CA GLY A 133 -0.63 31.04 -13.83
C GLY A 133 0.12 29.95 -13.08
N GLU A 134 0.17 30.02 -11.75
CA GLU A 134 0.85 29.06 -10.87
C GLU A 134 0.06 27.76 -10.64
N SER A 135 -1.20 27.70 -11.08
CA SER A 135 -2.07 26.55 -10.92
C SER A 135 -2.44 25.93 -12.27
N LEU A 136 -2.67 24.61 -12.27
CA LEU A 136 -3.10 23.85 -13.43
C LEU A 136 -4.52 23.31 -13.21
N CYS A 137 -5.49 23.86 -13.92
CA CYS A 137 -6.87 23.37 -13.94
C CYS A 137 -7.00 22.18 -14.90
N VAL A 138 -7.30 20.99 -14.38
CA VAL A 138 -7.61 19.80 -15.18
C VAL A 138 -9.09 19.83 -15.54
N HIS A 139 -9.38 19.71 -16.84
CA HIS A 139 -10.75 19.81 -17.37
C HIS A 139 -11.39 18.46 -17.63
N SER A 140 -10.62 17.49 -18.14
CA SER A 140 -11.16 16.17 -18.50
C SER A 140 -10.16 15.07 -18.20
N VAL A 141 -10.67 13.95 -17.67
CA VAL A 141 -9.95 12.69 -17.49
C VAL A 141 -10.81 11.58 -18.06
N VAL A 142 -10.42 11.03 -19.20
CA VAL A 142 -11.28 10.16 -19.99
C VAL A 142 -10.60 8.85 -20.32
N ILE A 143 -11.33 7.73 -20.17
CA ILE A 143 -10.95 6.40 -20.65
C ILE A 143 -12.11 5.82 -21.47
N ARG A 144 -11.77 5.20 -22.61
CA ARG A 144 -12.67 4.47 -23.51
C ARG A 144 -13.49 3.43 -22.74
N GLN A 145 -14.79 3.37 -23.02
CA GLN A 145 -15.77 2.65 -22.19
C GLN A 145 -15.38 1.19 -21.90
N GLU A 146 -14.91 0.45 -22.92
CA GLU A 146 -14.48 -0.95 -22.82
C GLU A 146 -13.18 -1.17 -22.02
N ASP A 147 -12.45 -0.10 -21.72
CA ASP A 147 -11.19 -0.10 -20.98
C ASP A 147 -11.32 0.49 -19.57
N ARG A 148 -12.52 0.90 -19.18
CA ARG A 148 -12.82 1.36 -17.82
C ARG A 148 -12.72 0.18 -16.83
N ARG A 149 -12.51 0.51 -15.55
CA ARG A 149 -12.36 -0.45 -14.43
C ARG A 149 -11.13 -1.38 -14.52
N LYS A 150 -10.20 -1.13 -15.45
CA LYS A 150 -8.89 -1.80 -15.55
C LYS A 150 -7.74 -1.02 -14.90
N GLY A 151 -8.04 -0.03 -14.05
CA GLY A 151 -7.05 0.83 -13.40
C GLY A 151 -6.37 1.89 -14.30
N LEU A 152 -6.67 1.94 -15.60
CA LEU A 152 -5.99 2.83 -16.55
C LEU A 152 -6.13 4.32 -16.24
N ALA A 153 -7.31 4.78 -15.80
CA ALA A 153 -7.53 6.19 -15.44
C ALA A 153 -6.60 6.64 -14.32
N ARG A 154 -6.40 5.79 -13.30
CA ARG A 154 -5.54 6.06 -12.15
C ARG A 154 -4.08 6.12 -12.59
N LYS A 155 -3.63 5.14 -13.37
CA LYS A 155 -2.26 5.09 -13.91
C LYS A 155 -1.97 6.30 -14.79
N LEU A 156 -2.90 6.66 -15.68
CA LEU A 156 -2.82 7.85 -16.53
C LEU A 156 -2.75 9.14 -15.70
N MET A 157 -3.62 9.30 -14.69
CA MET A 157 -3.65 10.51 -13.86
C MET A 157 -2.40 10.65 -12.98
N ARG A 158 -1.91 9.57 -12.38
CA ARG A 158 -0.66 9.57 -11.59
C ARG A 158 0.57 9.89 -12.47
N CYS A 159 0.62 9.34 -13.69
CA CYS A 159 1.64 9.73 -14.68
C CYS A 159 1.54 11.22 -15.03
N TYR A 160 0.31 11.72 -15.25
CA TYR A 160 0.07 13.13 -15.56
C TYR A 160 0.56 14.05 -14.45
N VAL A 161 0.17 13.82 -13.19
CA VAL A 161 0.60 14.62 -12.02
C VAL A 161 2.12 14.68 -11.91
N GLN A 162 2.79 13.53 -12.03
CA GLN A 162 4.25 13.47 -11.98
C GLN A 162 4.91 14.19 -13.15
N LEU A 163 4.37 14.04 -14.36
CA LEU A 163 4.86 14.75 -15.54
C LEU A 163 4.74 16.26 -15.36
N MET A 164 3.60 16.76 -14.87
CA MET A 164 3.41 18.19 -14.65
C MET A 164 4.36 18.75 -13.59
N GLY A 165 4.61 17.97 -12.52
CA GLY A 165 5.57 18.34 -11.48
C GLY A 165 7.02 18.45 -11.98
N LEU A 166 7.38 17.72 -13.03
CA LEU A 166 8.71 17.71 -13.65
C LEU A 166 8.84 18.68 -14.82
N TYR A 167 7.80 18.76 -15.66
CA TYR A 167 7.78 19.55 -16.89
C TYR A 167 7.79 21.06 -16.57
N ASP A 168 7.04 21.47 -15.56
CA ASP A 168 6.83 22.88 -15.26
C ASP A 168 7.10 23.18 -13.78
N ALA A 169 8.31 23.67 -13.51
CA ALA A 169 8.74 24.04 -12.17
C ALA A 169 7.92 25.20 -11.55
N SER A 170 7.27 26.02 -12.38
CA SER A 170 6.50 27.17 -11.93
C SER A 170 5.10 26.80 -11.42
N LEU A 171 4.58 25.62 -11.78
CA LEU A 171 3.35 25.10 -11.18
C LEU A 171 3.54 24.79 -9.71
N GLN A 172 2.60 25.24 -8.89
CA GLN A 172 2.51 24.90 -7.46
C GLN A 172 1.35 23.95 -7.18
N HIS A 173 0.23 24.11 -7.91
CA HIS A 173 -0.99 23.35 -7.65
C HIS A 173 -1.57 22.73 -8.93
N ILE A 174 -2.20 21.56 -8.78
CA ILE A 174 -3.14 21.02 -9.76
C ILE A 174 -4.54 21.08 -9.15
N LEU A 175 -5.49 21.67 -9.86
CA LEU A 175 -6.86 21.91 -9.43
C LEU A 175 -7.81 21.17 -10.37
N LEU A 176 -8.91 20.64 -9.82
CA LEU A 176 -10.01 20.10 -10.62
C LEU A 176 -11.32 20.18 -9.85
N ILE A 177 -12.41 20.04 -10.57
CA ILE A 177 -13.73 19.78 -9.98
C ILE A 177 -14.11 18.32 -10.22
N ALA A 178 -14.74 17.68 -9.23
CA ALA A 178 -15.19 16.30 -9.33
C ALA A 178 -16.59 16.10 -8.74
N LYS A 179 -17.37 15.19 -9.34
CA LYS A 179 -18.62 14.70 -8.74
C LYS A 179 -18.32 13.81 -7.54
N ALA A 180 -19.23 13.78 -6.56
CA ALA A 180 -19.06 13.02 -5.31
C ALA A 180 -18.54 11.57 -5.48
N PRO A 181 -19.04 10.76 -6.44
CA PRO A 181 -18.55 9.39 -6.64
C PRO A 181 -17.08 9.29 -7.08
N LEU A 182 -16.54 10.37 -7.65
CA LEU A 182 -15.17 10.43 -8.17
C LEU A 182 -14.17 11.06 -7.18
N LEU A 183 -14.62 11.60 -6.05
CA LEU A 183 -13.71 12.19 -5.04
C LEU A 183 -12.71 11.15 -4.56
N HIS A 184 -13.18 9.93 -4.35
CA HIS A 184 -12.33 8.82 -3.97
C HIS A 184 -11.23 8.58 -5.02
N PHE A 185 -11.62 8.48 -6.30
CA PHE A 185 -10.69 8.27 -7.40
C PHE A 185 -9.58 9.32 -7.42
N TYR A 186 -9.92 10.61 -7.31
CA TYR A 186 -8.92 11.67 -7.33
C TYR A 186 -8.07 11.71 -6.05
N ARG A 187 -8.61 11.33 -4.89
CA ARG A 187 -7.81 11.14 -3.67
C ARG A 187 -6.74 10.06 -3.84
N SER A 188 -7.07 8.94 -4.51
CA SER A 188 -6.08 7.89 -4.86
C SER A 188 -4.98 8.36 -5.84
N CYS A 189 -5.19 9.53 -6.46
CA CYS A 189 -4.20 10.21 -7.31
C CYS A 189 -3.45 11.34 -6.58
N GLY A 190 -3.67 11.50 -5.27
CA GLY A 190 -2.99 12.48 -4.41
C GLY A 190 -3.73 13.80 -4.18
N PHE A 191 -4.98 13.93 -4.62
CA PHE A 191 -5.75 15.16 -4.45
C PHE A 191 -6.44 15.24 -3.07
N THR A 192 -6.59 16.45 -2.55
CA THR A 192 -7.40 16.79 -1.38
C THR A 192 -8.76 17.34 -1.81
N VAL A 193 -9.81 17.10 -1.01
CA VAL A 193 -11.14 17.70 -1.22
C VAL A 193 -11.17 19.01 -0.44
N GLU A 194 -11.41 20.12 -1.12
CA GLU A 194 -11.48 21.45 -0.51
C GLU A 194 -12.91 21.80 -0.05
N GLY A 195 -13.93 21.28 -0.75
CA GLY A 195 -15.33 21.50 -0.41
C GLY A 195 -16.24 21.52 -1.65
N LEU A 196 -17.48 21.98 -1.47
CA LEU A 196 -18.42 22.20 -2.58
C LEU A 196 -17.90 23.31 -3.49
N SER A 197 -17.88 23.04 -4.80
CA SER A 197 -17.43 24.01 -5.79
C SER A 197 -18.45 25.11 -5.97
N SER A 198 -17.95 26.34 -6.16
CA SER A 198 -18.77 27.47 -6.59
C SER A 198 -19.13 27.41 -8.08
N VAL A 199 -18.43 26.56 -8.85
CA VAL A 199 -18.65 26.35 -10.27
C VAL A 199 -19.65 25.21 -10.46
N VAL A 200 -20.73 25.48 -11.19
CA VAL A 200 -21.77 24.48 -11.49
C VAL A 200 -21.75 24.15 -12.97
N HIS A 201 -21.53 22.87 -13.28
CA HIS A 201 -21.68 22.31 -14.61
C HIS A 201 -22.81 21.28 -14.59
N GLY A 202 -23.84 21.48 -15.41
CA GLY A 202 -25.02 20.62 -15.43
C GLY A 202 -25.88 20.72 -14.17
N LYS A 203 -26.56 19.62 -13.81
CA LYS A 203 -27.54 19.57 -12.71
C LYS A 203 -26.96 19.09 -11.37
N ASP A 204 -25.79 18.44 -11.41
CA ASP A 204 -25.17 17.84 -10.24
C ASP A 204 -24.21 18.82 -9.55
N SER A 205 -24.11 18.73 -8.21
CA SER A 205 -23.10 19.48 -7.46
C SER A 205 -21.70 18.90 -7.65
N TRP A 206 -20.72 19.79 -7.76
CA TRP A 206 -19.31 19.46 -7.90
C TRP A 206 -18.53 19.83 -6.63
N PHE A 207 -17.38 19.21 -6.42
CA PHE A 207 -16.46 19.54 -5.34
C PHE A 207 -15.13 20.02 -5.91
N ASP A 208 -14.57 21.06 -5.31
CA ASP A 208 -13.22 21.51 -5.62
C ASP A 208 -12.20 20.54 -5.01
N MET A 209 -11.20 20.17 -5.81
CA MET A 209 -10.09 19.33 -5.39
C MET A 209 -8.77 19.96 -5.78
N SER A 210 -7.76 19.81 -4.92
CA SER A 210 -6.43 20.39 -5.12
C SER A 210 -5.32 19.38 -4.88
N LEU A 211 -4.15 19.58 -5.48
CA LEU A 211 -2.95 18.79 -5.24
C LEU A 211 -1.74 19.71 -5.21
N ASP A 212 -0.94 19.64 -4.14
CA ASP A 212 0.31 20.41 -3.98
C ASP A 212 1.51 19.68 -4.60
N LEU A 213 2.09 20.28 -5.64
CA LEU A 213 3.23 19.71 -6.36
C LEU A 213 4.55 19.77 -5.57
N ALA A 214 4.64 20.58 -4.51
CA ALA A 214 5.81 20.59 -3.63
C ALA A 214 6.02 19.22 -2.95
N THR A 215 4.93 18.52 -2.62
CA THR A 215 4.96 17.18 -2.02
C THR A 215 5.54 16.15 -2.98
N ILE A 216 5.14 16.22 -4.25
CA ILE A 216 5.61 15.32 -5.33
C ILE A 216 7.09 15.55 -5.63
N ARG A 217 7.56 16.81 -5.62
CA ARG A 217 8.97 17.14 -5.86
C ARG A 217 9.90 16.64 -4.75
N ARG A 218 9.42 16.54 -3.50
CA ARG A 218 10.20 16.02 -2.36
C ARG A 218 10.36 14.49 -2.38
N THR A 219 9.41 13.76 -2.96
CA THR A 219 9.37 12.28 -2.90
C THR A 219 10.47 11.59 -3.72
N ARG A 220 11.22 12.31 -4.56
CA ARG A 220 12.27 11.76 -5.43
C ARG A 220 13.69 11.79 -4.87
N VAL A 221 13.92 12.33 -3.66
CA VAL A 221 15.29 12.45 -3.09
C VAL A 221 15.68 11.29 -2.18
N ALA A 222 14.80 10.35 -1.83
CA ALA A 222 15.14 9.28 -0.88
C ALA A 222 14.82 7.87 -1.42
N ALA A 223 15.71 7.33 -2.24
CA ALA A 223 16.16 5.99 -1.92
C ALA A 223 16.89 6.10 -0.57
N PRO A 224 16.71 5.21 0.41
CA PRO A 224 17.43 5.32 1.67
C PRO A 224 18.93 5.30 1.38
N SER A 225 19.56 6.48 1.47
CA SER A 225 21.01 6.60 1.39
C SER A 225 21.56 6.05 2.70
N PHE A 226 21.79 4.75 2.73
CA PHE A 226 22.43 4.09 3.85
C PHE A 226 23.88 4.56 3.90
N THR A 227 24.26 5.21 4.99
CA THR A 227 25.65 5.53 5.25
C THR A 227 26.37 4.25 5.67
N THR A 228 27.33 3.79 4.86
CA THR A 228 28.31 2.76 5.26
C THR A 228 29.55 3.40 5.85
N ALA A 229 29.41 4.59 6.45
CA ALA A 229 30.52 5.24 7.11
C ALA A 229 31.06 4.31 8.21
N PRO A 230 32.38 4.09 8.25
CA PRO A 230 33.01 3.33 9.32
C PRO A 230 32.54 3.79 10.70
N GLY A 231 32.09 2.86 11.55
CA GLY A 231 31.59 3.14 12.90
C GLY A 231 30.10 3.51 13.00
N SER A 232 29.37 3.61 11.88
CA SER A 232 27.93 3.91 11.91
C SER A 232 27.09 2.69 12.30
N SER A 233 26.06 2.92 13.13
CA SER A 233 25.06 1.90 13.49
C SER A 233 24.26 1.46 12.28
N LEU A 234 23.88 0.18 12.25
CA LEU A 234 22.98 -0.30 11.22
C LEU A 234 21.58 0.31 11.42
N PRO A 235 20.87 0.64 10.32
CA PRO A 235 19.46 0.99 10.36
C PRO A 235 18.63 -0.22 10.79
N ALA A 236 17.38 0.01 11.22
CA ALA A 236 16.44 -1.07 11.47
C ALA A 236 16.21 -1.88 10.18
N LEU A 237 16.64 -3.14 10.17
CA LEU A 237 16.56 -4.01 8.99
C LEU A 237 15.15 -4.56 8.72
N GLY A 238 14.22 -4.36 9.66
CA GLY A 238 12.85 -4.86 9.58
C GLY A 238 12.76 -6.39 9.51
N CYS A 239 13.71 -7.11 10.13
CA CYS A 239 13.71 -8.56 10.23
C CYS A 239 13.70 -9.04 11.68
N VAL A 240 13.08 -10.20 11.92
CA VAL A 240 12.91 -10.81 13.24
C VAL A 240 14.25 -11.06 13.93
N GLU A 241 15.29 -11.40 13.17
CA GLU A 241 16.63 -11.63 13.70
C GLU A 241 17.28 -10.37 14.24
N HIS A 242 17.08 -9.22 13.57
CA HIS A 242 17.60 -7.93 14.03
C HIS A 242 16.93 -7.56 15.36
N ASP A 243 15.61 -7.67 15.42
CA ASP A 243 14.83 -7.37 16.63
C ASP A 243 15.16 -8.32 17.78
N ALA A 244 15.41 -9.60 17.49
CA ALA A 244 15.82 -10.57 18.50
C ALA A 244 17.27 -10.38 19.01
N LEU A 245 18.13 -9.72 18.23
CA LEU A 245 19.48 -9.33 18.68
C LEU A 245 19.41 -8.08 19.56
N THR A 246 18.66 -7.07 19.14
CA THR A 246 18.51 -5.81 19.89
C THR A 246 17.77 -6.03 21.21
N ALA A 247 16.70 -6.83 21.23
CA ALA A 247 16.02 -7.23 22.47
C ALA A 247 16.92 -8.06 23.40
N GLY A 248 17.96 -8.70 22.86
CA GLY A 248 18.96 -9.45 23.61
C GLY A 248 20.13 -8.61 24.14
N GLY A 249 20.07 -7.28 24.02
CA GLY A 249 21.14 -6.37 24.48
C GLY A 249 22.30 -6.23 23.50
N PHE A 250 22.13 -6.61 22.23
CA PHE A 250 23.18 -6.46 21.21
C PHE A 250 22.89 -5.32 20.24
N SER A 251 23.93 -4.69 19.73
CA SER A 251 23.85 -3.70 18.65
C SER A 251 24.66 -4.13 17.44
N LEU A 252 24.23 -3.73 16.25
CA LEU A 252 24.96 -3.97 15.00
C LEU A 252 25.50 -2.65 14.44
N ARG A 253 26.76 -2.65 13.99
CA ARG A 253 27.37 -1.51 13.30
C ARG A 253 28.42 -1.94 12.28
N PHE A 254 28.76 -1.05 11.36
CA PHE A 254 29.91 -1.21 10.48
C PHE A 254 31.19 -0.96 11.28
N PRO A 255 32.10 -1.95 11.40
CA PRO A 255 33.38 -1.73 12.09
C PRO A 255 34.23 -0.70 11.35
N ASN A 256 35.04 0.04 12.07
CA ASN A 256 36.02 0.94 11.48
C ASN A 256 37.40 0.31 11.36
N ALA A 257 38.30 0.92 10.58
CA ALA A 257 39.65 0.38 10.34
C ALA A 257 40.48 0.20 11.62
N THR A 258 40.23 0.98 12.67
CA THR A 258 40.94 0.84 13.96
C THR A 258 40.51 -0.41 14.74
N GLU A 259 39.37 -0.99 14.38
CA GLU A 259 38.85 -2.23 14.99
C GLU A 259 39.34 -3.50 14.28
N ALA A 260 40.14 -3.38 13.20
CA ALA A 260 40.67 -4.52 12.48
C ALA A 260 41.44 -5.50 13.39
N THR A 261 42.15 -4.97 14.38
CA THR A 261 42.88 -5.78 15.38
C THR A 261 41.92 -6.61 16.23
N ALA A 262 40.82 -6.02 16.72
CA ALA A 262 39.81 -6.73 17.52
C ALA A 262 39.09 -7.81 16.71
N LEU A 263 38.78 -7.53 15.44
CA LEU A 263 38.24 -8.54 14.52
C LEU A 263 39.26 -9.68 14.30
N HIS A 264 40.53 -9.34 14.11
CA HIS A 264 41.59 -10.32 13.90
C HIS A 264 41.83 -11.20 15.14
N GLU A 265 41.78 -10.65 16.35
CA GLU A 265 41.89 -11.43 17.59
C GLU A 265 40.77 -12.48 17.70
N LEU A 266 39.54 -12.12 17.37
CA LEU A 266 38.42 -13.06 17.30
C LEU A 266 38.59 -14.11 16.19
N GLU A 267 39.14 -13.71 15.04
CA GLU A 267 39.47 -14.62 13.92
C GLU A 267 40.52 -15.65 14.35
N VAL A 268 41.61 -15.20 14.99
CA VAL A 268 42.70 -16.03 15.52
C VAL A 268 42.18 -17.03 16.56
N ALA A 269 41.22 -16.63 17.39
CA ALA A 269 40.58 -17.51 18.37
C ALA A 269 39.59 -18.51 17.75
N SER A 270 39.24 -18.36 16.46
CA SER A 270 38.19 -19.13 15.79
C SER A 270 38.70 -20.05 14.68
N TYR A 271 39.78 -19.68 14.00
CA TYR A 271 40.34 -20.41 12.86
C TYR A 271 41.83 -20.73 13.04
N PRO A 272 42.32 -21.87 12.52
CA PRO A 272 43.74 -22.18 12.50
C PRO A 272 44.51 -21.23 11.56
N GLU A 273 45.84 -21.19 11.72
CA GLU A 273 46.70 -20.19 11.07
C GLU A 273 46.64 -20.20 9.54
N ASP A 274 46.45 -21.37 8.95
CA ASP A 274 46.35 -21.62 7.51
C ASP A 274 44.96 -21.37 6.91
N GLU A 275 43.94 -21.11 7.74
CA GLU A 275 42.55 -20.88 7.31
C GLU A 275 42.03 -19.48 7.68
N ARG A 276 42.67 -18.79 8.63
CA ARG A 276 42.24 -17.47 9.12
C ARG A 276 42.56 -16.34 8.15
N VAL A 277 41.74 -15.28 8.15
CA VAL A 277 42.04 -14.05 7.41
C VAL A 277 43.13 -13.24 8.15
N SER A 278 44.17 -12.82 7.42
CA SER A 278 45.25 -12.01 7.99
C SER A 278 44.79 -10.60 8.37
N LEU A 279 45.43 -9.99 9.36
CA LEU A 279 45.15 -8.62 9.78
C LEU A 279 45.18 -7.63 8.61
N ALA A 280 46.18 -7.75 7.71
CA ALA A 280 46.29 -6.89 6.53
C ALA A 280 45.09 -7.02 5.58
N LYS A 281 44.53 -8.23 5.42
CA LYS A 281 43.33 -8.44 4.59
C LYS A 281 42.07 -7.87 5.26
N LEU A 282 41.96 -7.96 6.59
CA LEU A 282 40.87 -7.33 7.33
C LEU A 282 40.92 -5.81 7.24
N GLN A 283 42.09 -5.20 7.43
CA GLN A 283 42.31 -3.76 7.27
C GLN A 283 41.94 -3.30 5.86
N TYR A 284 42.44 -3.99 4.83
CA TYR A 284 42.09 -3.70 3.44
C TYR A 284 40.57 -3.72 3.19
N ARG A 285 39.85 -4.71 3.73
CA ARG A 285 38.40 -4.82 3.54
C ARG A 285 37.62 -3.72 4.26
N LEU A 286 38.00 -3.38 5.50
CA LEU A 286 37.38 -2.29 6.23
C LEU A 286 37.63 -0.92 5.56
N GLU A 287 38.76 -0.76 4.87
CA GLU A 287 39.08 0.46 4.12
C GLU A 287 38.40 0.52 2.74
N LYS A 288 38.37 -0.59 2.00
CA LYS A 288 37.92 -0.62 0.60
C LYS A 288 36.48 -1.07 0.41
N ALA A 289 35.92 -1.81 1.36
CA ALA A 289 34.58 -2.36 1.32
C ALA A 289 33.89 -2.32 2.70
N PRO A 290 33.85 -1.17 3.42
CA PRO A 290 33.31 -1.10 4.78
C PRO A 290 31.86 -1.59 4.90
N GLY A 291 31.06 -1.41 3.84
CA GLY A 291 29.67 -1.88 3.80
C GLY A 291 29.49 -3.41 3.78
N TYR A 292 30.56 -4.18 3.58
CA TYR A 292 30.51 -5.63 3.46
C TYR A 292 30.97 -6.37 4.72
N THR A 293 31.19 -5.64 5.81
CA THR A 293 31.55 -6.19 7.11
C THR A 293 30.66 -5.60 8.20
N ILE A 294 30.03 -6.46 8.99
CA ILE A 294 29.19 -6.04 10.11
C ILE A 294 29.71 -6.63 11.42
N GLY A 295 29.72 -5.82 12.47
CA GLY A 295 30.05 -6.24 13.82
C GLY A 295 28.81 -6.31 14.70
N LEU A 296 28.82 -7.26 15.63
CA LEU A 296 27.85 -7.43 16.71
C LEU A 296 28.52 -7.01 18.02
N TYR A 297 27.91 -6.11 18.76
CA TYR A 297 28.48 -5.52 19.98
C TYR A 297 27.54 -5.72 21.16
N ASP A 298 28.12 -6.04 22.31
CA ASP A 298 27.39 -6.12 23.59
C ASP A 298 27.06 -4.70 24.13
N GLU A 299 26.26 -4.63 25.21
CA GLU A 299 25.85 -3.36 25.83
C GLU A 299 27.03 -2.49 26.31
N MET A 300 28.18 -3.11 26.58
CA MET A 300 29.42 -2.41 26.98
C MET A 300 30.27 -1.97 25.77
N GLY A 301 29.79 -2.20 24.54
CA GLY A 301 30.49 -1.86 23.31
C GLY A 301 31.59 -2.86 22.91
N GLY A 302 31.67 -4.01 23.57
CA GLY A 302 32.62 -5.08 23.25
C GLY A 302 32.19 -5.90 22.03
N LEU A 303 33.12 -6.25 21.16
CA LEU A 303 32.86 -7.02 19.93
C LEU A 303 32.48 -8.47 20.25
N ALA A 304 31.21 -8.82 20.15
CA ALA A 304 30.65 -10.14 20.44
C ALA A 304 30.72 -11.09 19.23
N GLY A 305 30.79 -10.54 18.02
CA GLY A 305 30.94 -11.30 16.78
C GLY A 305 30.98 -10.42 15.54
N PHE A 306 31.26 -10.99 14.38
CA PHE A 306 31.23 -10.27 13.11
C PHE A 306 30.99 -11.19 11.92
N VAL A 307 30.52 -10.60 10.82
CA VAL A 307 30.53 -11.18 9.48
C VAL A 307 31.40 -10.31 8.60
N ASN A 308 32.37 -10.89 7.92
CA ASN A 308 33.31 -10.19 7.07
C ASN A 308 33.20 -10.68 5.63
N GLY A 309 33.16 -9.73 4.70
CA GLY A 309 33.03 -10.02 3.29
C GLY A 309 33.60 -8.93 2.39
N LEU A 310 33.45 -9.14 1.09
CA LEU A 310 33.74 -8.16 0.05
C LEU A 310 32.89 -8.44 -1.18
N ARG A 311 32.75 -7.45 -2.05
CA ARG A 311 32.19 -7.62 -3.39
C ARG A 311 33.21 -8.20 -4.37
N CYS A 312 32.78 -9.12 -5.22
CA CYS A 312 33.60 -9.85 -6.18
C CYS A 312 32.83 -10.14 -7.49
N SER A 313 33.55 -10.51 -8.54
CA SER A 313 32.98 -10.85 -9.85
C SER A 313 32.76 -12.36 -10.03
N GLY A 314 31.69 -12.72 -10.73
CA GLY A 314 31.36 -14.11 -11.05
C GLY A 314 30.79 -14.92 -9.88
N ARG A 315 30.52 -16.20 -10.15
CA ARG A 315 29.93 -17.16 -9.19
C ARG A 315 30.92 -18.19 -8.63
N VAL A 316 32.14 -18.29 -9.17
CA VAL A 316 33.12 -19.29 -8.75
C VAL A 316 34.21 -18.62 -7.94
N LEU A 317 34.40 -19.09 -6.70
CA LEU A 317 35.43 -18.57 -5.81
C LEU A 317 36.79 -19.16 -6.17
N THR A 318 37.75 -18.28 -6.42
CA THR A 318 39.17 -18.60 -6.59
C THR A 318 40.00 -17.74 -5.64
N HIS A 319 41.27 -18.09 -5.42
CA HIS A 319 42.17 -17.27 -4.58
C HIS A 319 42.26 -15.81 -5.05
N GLU A 320 42.14 -15.56 -6.35
CA GLU A 320 42.13 -14.22 -6.94
C GLU A 320 40.83 -13.47 -6.62
N VAL A 321 39.68 -14.10 -6.87
CA VAL A 321 38.35 -13.53 -6.60
C VAL A 321 38.16 -13.19 -5.11
N MET A 322 38.71 -14.01 -4.20
CA MET A 322 38.61 -13.81 -2.76
C MET A 322 39.56 -12.73 -2.19
N ALA A 323 40.52 -12.24 -2.99
CA ALA A 323 41.58 -11.35 -2.53
C ALA A 323 41.27 -9.86 -2.73
N THR A 324 40.48 -9.51 -3.75
CA THR A 324 40.32 -8.11 -4.19
C THR A 324 38.85 -7.72 -4.25
N HIS A 325 38.53 -6.53 -3.74
CA HIS A 325 37.20 -5.96 -3.84
C HIS A 325 36.94 -5.43 -5.26
N VAL A 326 35.82 -5.83 -5.86
CA VAL A 326 35.36 -5.36 -7.18
C VAL A 326 34.07 -4.56 -6.99
N PRO A 327 34.12 -3.20 -7.02
CA PRO A 327 32.96 -2.36 -6.74
C PRO A 327 31.72 -2.61 -7.61
N ASP A 328 31.90 -3.09 -8.85
CA ASP A 328 30.81 -3.38 -9.79
C ASP A 328 30.51 -4.89 -9.91
N GLY A 329 31.07 -5.72 -9.02
CA GLY A 329 30.87 -7.17 -9.07
C GLY A 329 29.42 -7.59 -8.80
N GLU A 330 28.97 -8.72 -9.33
CA GLU A 330 27.58 -9.19 -9.11
C GLU A 330 27.43 -10.04 -7.84
N SER A 331 28.51 -10.35 -7.14
CA SER A 331 28.52 -11.29 -6.01
C SER A 331 29.16 -10.71 -4.76
N ALA A 332 28.63 -11.05 -3.58
CA ALA A 332 29.27 -10.79 -2.30
C ALA A 332 29.92 -12.09 -1.78
N TYR A 333 31.22 -12.06 -1.52
CA TYR A 333 31.95 -13.16 -0.90
C TYR A 333 32.03 -12.95 0.61
N VAL A 334 31.55 -13.92 1.39
CA VAL A 334 31.70 -13.96 2.85
C VAL A 334 32.89 -14.83 3.21
N SER A 335 33.88 -14.24 3.88
CA SER A 335 35.06 -14.97 4.31
C SER A 335 34.98 -15.53 5.71
N SER A 336 34.28 -14.83 6.61
CA SER A 336 34.34 -15.11 8.03
C SER A 336 33.00 -14.83 8.68
N VAL A 337 32.50 -15.80 9.45
CA VAL A 337 31.38 -15.63 10.39
C VAL A 337 31.89 -16.05 11.75
N VAL A 338 32.02 -15.11 12.69
CA VAL A 338 32.68 -15.35 13.97
C VAL A 338 31.81 -14.86 15.13
N ILE A 339 31.72 -15.69 16.17
CA ILE A 339 31.12 -15.36 17.46
C ILE A 339 32.12 -15.64 18.57
N ARG A 340 32.25 -14.70 19.51
CA ARG A 340 33.09 -14.81 20.72
C ARG A 340 32.73 -16.09 21.49
N ARG A 341 33.73 -16.77 22.05
CA ARG A 341 33.58 -18.12 22.62
C ARG A 341 32.45 -18.25 23.66
N GLU A 342 32.29 -17.26 24.52
CA GLU A 342 31.27 -17.18 25.59
C GLU A 342 29.83 -17.05 25.05
N GLU A 343 29.70 -16.56 23.82
CA GLU A 343 28.43 -16.27 23.15
C GLU A 343 27.98 -17.40 22.21
N ARG A 344 28.83 -18.42 22.02
CA ARG A 344 28.52 -19.58 21.17
C ARG A 344 27.41 -20.43 21.80
N GLY A 345 26.54 -20.98 20.96
CA GLY A 345 25.39 -21.79 21.39
C GLY A 345 24.10 -21.00 21.64
N LYS A 346 24.15 -19.66 21.73
CA LYS A 346 22.97 -18.79 21.92
C LYS A 346 22.20 -18.45 20.63
N GLY A 347 22.53 -19.11 19.52
CA GLY A 347 21.94 -18.84 18.20
C GLY A 347 22.36 -17.53 17.53
N LEU A 348 23.31 -16.78 18.12
CA LEU A 348 23.73 -15.46 17.65
C LEU A 348 24.36 -15.50 16.25
N ALA A 349 25.13 -16.55 15.92
CA ALA A 349 25.75 -16.71 14.60
C ALA A 349 24.70 -16.70 13.48
N ARG A 350 23.59 -17.44 13.65
CA ARG A 350 22.52 -17.51 12.66
C ARG A 350 21.84 -16.15 12.51
N LYS A 351 21.46 -15.52 13.62
CA LYS A 351 20.78 -14.22 13.62
C LYS A 351 21.64 -13.14 12.96
N LEU A 352 22.92 -13.04 13.35
CA LEU A 352 23.87 -12.10 12.78
C LEU A 352 24.05 -12.33 11.28
N PHE A 353 24.17 -13.59 10.86
CA PHE A 353 24.36 -13.94 9.46
C PHE A 353 23.13 -13.66 8.58
N LEU A 354 21.92 -13.88 9.10
CA LEU A 354 20.68 -13.49 8.41
C LEU A 354 20.50 -11.97 8.33
N CYS A 355 20.92 -11.23 9.37
CA CYS A 355 20.98 -9.76 9.31
C CYS A 355 21.94 -9.29 8.21
N TYR A 356 23.11 -9.94 8.06
CA TYR A 356 24.04 -9.67 6.98
C TYR A 356 23.42 -9.88 5.60
N ILE A 357 22.78 -11.03 5.37
CA ILE A 357 22.12 -11.36 4.11
C ILE A 357 21.01 -10.35 3.78
N LYS A 358 20.16 -10.01 4.77
CA LYS A 358 19.10 -9.02 4.63
C LYS A 358 19.68 -7.65 4.27
N LEU A 359 20.74 -7.23 4.97
CA LEU A 359 21.46 -5.99 4.67
C LEU A 359 21.97 -5.99 3.23
N MET A 360 22.68 -7.03 2.79
CA MET A 360 23.20 -7.11 1.40
C MET A 360 22.06 -7.04 0.38
N SER A 361 20.92 -7.68 0.67
CA SER A 361 19.75 -7.68 -0.22
C SER A 361 19.05 -6.32 -0.35
N LEU A 362 19.19 -5.45 0.65
CA LEU A 362 18.54 -4.12 0.74
C LEU A 362 19.49 -3.00 0.33
N TYR A 363 20.73 -3.07 0.81
CA TYR A 363 21.76 -2.05 0.65
C TYR A 363 22.33 -2.01 -0.76
N ASP A 364 22.53 -3.18 -1.37
CA ASP A 364 23.13 -3.28 -2.70
C ASP A 364 22.21 -4.06 -3.65
N PRO A 365 21.25 -3.37 -4.30
CA PRO A 365 20.31 -3.99 -5.24
C PRO A 365 21.00 -4.65 -6.44
N SER A 366 22.24 -4.24 -6.75
CA SER A 366 22.99 -4.76 -7.91
C SER A 366 23.63 -6.12 -7.65
N LEU A 367 23.77 -6.54 -6.39
CA LEU A 367 24.22 -7.89 -6.06
C LEU A 367 23.17 -8.92 -6.51
N GLN A 368 23.62 -10.01 -7.10
CA GLN A 368 22.79 -11.16 -7.45
C GLN A 368 23.03 -12.32 -6.49
N HIS A 369 24.25 -12.48 -5.97
CA HIS A 369 24.61 -13.66 -5.16
C HIS A 369 25.36 -13.33 -3.88
N VAL A 370 25.21 -14.20 -2.88
CA VAL A 370 26.15 -14.33 -1.75
C VAL A 370 26.85 -15.66 -1.86
N LEU A 371 28.18 -15.64 -1.79
CA LEU A 371 29.06 -16.79 -1.97
C LEU A 371 29.89 -17.03 -0.71
N LEU A 372 30.12 -18.28 -0.37
CA LEU A 372 31.07 -18.67 0.67
C LEU A 372 31.65 -20.05 0.40
N ILE A 373 32.72 -20.38 1.11
CA ILE A 373 33.23 -21.74 1.22
C ILE A 373 33.04 -22.25 2.65
N SER A 374 32.71 -23.53 2.79
CA SER A 374 32.42 -24.13 4.10
C SER A 374 32.93 -25.57 4.22
N LYS A 375 33.35 -25.96 5.42
CA LYS A 375 33.68 -27.36 5.75
C LYS A 375 32.41 -28.20 5.90
N ALA A 376 32.51 -29.50 5.64
CA ALA A 376 31.39 -30.44 5.71
C ALA A 376 30.50 -30.33 6.98
N PRO A 377 31.05 -30.15 8.21
CA PRO A 377 30.23 -30.04 9.43
C PRO A 377 29.31 -28.81 9.46
N LEU A 378 29.67 -27.73 8.75
CA LEU A 378 28.93 -26.46 8.77
C LEU A 378 27.93 -26.33 7.61
N LEU A 379 27.90 -27.27 6.65
CA LEU A 379 26.96 -27.22 5.53
C LEU A 379 25.49 -27.18 6.00
N ARG A 380 25.16 -27.91 7.08
CA ARG A 380 23.81 -27.89 7.66
C ARG A 380 23.42 -26.49 8.18
N PHE A 381 24.37 -25.79 8.79
CA PHE A 381 24.15 -24.43 9.27
C PHE A 381 23.86 -23.47 8.11
N TYR A 382 24.70 -23.46 7.08
CA TYR A 382 24.52 -22.57 5.94
C TYR A 382 23.27 -22.91 5.10
N ARG A 383 22.93 -24.20 4.95
CA ARG A 383 21.64 -24.61 4.37
C ARG A 383 20.45 -24.10 5.16
N SER A 384 20.51 -24.08 6.50
CA SER A 384 19.46 -23.52 7.36
C SER A 384 19.32 -22.00 7.27
N CYS A 385 20.29 -21.35 6.65
CA CYS A 385 20.28 -19.93 6.31
C CYS A 385 19.84 -19.68 4.86
N GLY A 386 19.60 -20.72 4.05
CA GLY A 386 19.13 -20.60 2.66
C GLY A 386 20.19 -20.84 1.57
N PHE A 387 21.40 -21.31 1.91
CA PHE A 387 22.45 -21.56 0.91
C PHE A 387 22.32 -22.94 0.23
N THR A 388 22.61 -22.98 -1.06
CA THR A 388 22.81 -24.19 -1.86
C THR A 388 24.27 -24.65 -1.80
N VAL A 389 24.50 -25.96 -1.90
CA VAL A 389 25.86 -26.52 -2.03
C VAL A 389 26.13 -26.74 -3.51
N GLU A 390 27.11 -26.02 -4.06
CA GLU A 390 27.46 -26.10 -5.48
C GLU A 390 28.39 -27.28 -5.76
N GLY A 391 29.23 -27.64 -4.80
CA GLY A 391 30.17 -28.77 -4.92
C GLY A 391 31.47 -28.53 -4.15
N LEU A 392 32.49 -29.32 -4.46
CA LEU A 392 33.83 -29.14 -3.92
C LEU A 392 34.41 -27.81 -4.45
N SER A 393 34.97 -27.00 -3.56
CA SER A 393 35.66 -25.76 -3.91
C SER A 393 36.99 -26.05 -4.59
N SER A 394 37.36 -25.25 -5.59
CA SER A 394 38.71 -25.24 -6.16
C SER A 394 39.74 -24.52 -5.27
N VAL A 395 39.29 -23.89 -4.19
CA VAL A 395 40.15 -23.16 -3.24
C VAL A 395 40.54 -24.10 -2.11
N GLU A 396 41.85 -24.22 -1.89
CA GLU A 396 42.42 -25.01 -0.80
C GLU A 396 42.86 -24.07 0.33
N LEU A 397 42.25 -24.23 1.50
CA LEU A 397 42.66 -23.57 2.75
C LEU A 397 42.98 -24.65 3.78
N GLY A 398 44.23 -24.70 4.20
CA GLY A 398 44.74 -25.76 5.07
C GLY A 398 44.70 -27.15 4.41
N LYS A 399 44.43 -28.19 5.22
CA LYS A 399 44.48 -29.60 4.78
C LYS A 399 43.12 -30.22 4.47
N ASP A 400 42.03 -29.53 4.81
CA ASP A 400 40.67 -30.03 4.67
C ASP A 400 40.05 -29.65 3.32
N SER A 401 39.13 -30.47 2.81
CA SER A 401 38.32 -30.13 1.65
C SER A 401 37.21 -29.14 2.01
N TRP A 402 37.02 -28.14 1.16
CA TRP A 402 35.99 -27.11 1.30
C TRP A 402 34.90 -27.27 0.24
N PHE A 403 33.69 -26.87 0.56
CA PHE A 403 32.57 -26.85 -0.38
C PHE A 403 32.21 -25.40 -0.69
N GLN A 404 32.04 -25.09 -1.98
CA GLN A 404 31.47 -23.81 -2.38
C GLN A 404 29.96 -23.84 -2.16
N MET A 405 29.44 -22.75 -1.61
CA MET A 405 28.02 -22.54 -1.40
C MET A 405 27.62 -21.17 -1.96
N SER A 406 26.41 -21.10 -2.49
CA SER A 406 25.83 -19.86 -2.98
C SER A 406 24.41 -19.66 -2.49
N MET A 407 23.96 -18.43 -2.56
CA MET A 407 22.61 -18.00 -2.30
C MET A 407 22.22 -16.99 -3.38
N ASP A 408 21.09 -17.21 -4.03
CA ASP A 408 20.51 -16.21 -4.91
C ASP A 408 19.81 -15.13 -4.07
N LEU A 409 20.25 -13.90 -4.23
CA LEU A 409 19.60 -12.79 -3.56
C LEU A 409 18.25 -12.48 -4.18
N ALA A 410 17.95 -12.90 -5.41
CA ALA A 410 16.58 -12.87 -5.93
C ALA A 410 15.65 -13.70 -5.03
N ASP A 411 16.06 -14.90 -4.62
CA ASP A 411 15.28 -15.75 -3.72
C ASP A 411 15.15 -15.12 -2.34
N VAL A 412 16.20 -14.51 -1.78
CA VAL A 412 16.12 -13.77 -0.51
C VAL A 412 15.23 -12.53 -0.61
N ARG A 413 15.24 -11.87 -1.78
CA ARG A 413 14.34 -10.76 -2.10
C ARG A 413 12.90 -11.27 -2.24
N GLN A 414 12.70 -12.53 -2.61
CA GLN A 414 11.41 -13.20 -2.75
C GLN A 414 10.96 -13.96 -1.48
N GLN A 415 11.86 -14.30 -0.54
CA GLN A 415 11.61 -15.31 0.49
C GLN A 415 10.72 -14.85 1.64
N ALA A 416 9.62 -15.60 1.76
CA ALA A 416 8.71 -15.82 2.89
C ALA A 416 7.94 -14.59 3.38
N SER A 417 6.99 -14.11 2.57
CA SER A 417 5.84 -13.40 3.13
C SER A 417 4.97 -14.40 3.87
N MET A 418 4.76 -14.18 5.18
CA MET A 418 3.82 -14.98 5.97
C MET A 418 2.40 -14.67 5.50
N VAL A 419 1.59 -15.72 5.33
CA VAL A 419 0.16 -15.58 4.99
C VAL A 419 -0.69 -16.23 6.08
N LEU A 420 -1.68 -15.48 6.57
CA LEU A 420 -2.75 -15.98 7.43
C LEU A 420 -4.06 -15.91 6.67
N GLN A 421 -4.93 -16.90 6.86
CA GLN A 421 -6.33 -16.78 6.49
C GLN A 421 -7.13 -16.55 7.76
N VAL A 422 -7.91 -15.47 7.77
CA VAL A 422 -8.67 -15.00 8.94
C VAL A 422 -10.14 -14.89 8.55
N ASP A 423 -11.00 -15.45 9.39
CA ASP A 423 -12.43 -15.21 9.29
C ASP A 423 -12.80 -14.04 10.22
N ALA A 424 -13.21 -12.93 9.62
CA ALA A 424 -13.60 -11.69 10.30
C ALA A 424 -15.11 -11.63 10.57
N PHE A 425 -15.50 -10.86 11.59
CA PHE A 425 -16.87 -10.73 12.10
C PHE A 425 -17.47 -12.03 12.66
N THR A 426 -16.60 -12.91 13.18
CA THR A 426 -16.95 -14.18 13.81
C THR A 426 -15.91 -14.57 14.87
N ASP A 427 -16.31 -15.36 15.86
CA ASP A 427 -15.42 -16.11 16.76
C ASP A 427 -15.41 -17.62 16.47
N GLU A 428 -16.17 -18.06 15.47
CA GLU A 428 -16.20 -19.44 14.98
C GLU A 428 -15.55 -19.54 13.60
N ALA A 429 -14.67 -20.54 13.44
CA ALA A 429 -14.03 -20.83 12.16
C ALA A 429 -15.08 -21.25 11.12
N TYR A 430 -14.82 -20.89 9.85
CA TYR A 430 -15.68 -21.16 8.70
C TYR A 430 -16.99 -20.36 8.65
N SER A 431 -17.21 -19.47 9.62
CA SER A 431 -18.27 -18.46 9.63
C SER A 431 -17.67 -17.09 9.27
N GLY A 432 -18.45 -16.01 9.32
CA GLY A 432 -17.94 -14.66 9.03
C GLY A 432 -17.51 -14.45 7.58
N ASN A 433 -16.60 -13.50 7.37
CA ASN A 433 -16.02 -13.19 6.06
C ASN A 433 -14.52 -13.49 6.02
N SER A 434 -14.09 -14.31 5.06
CA SER A 434 -12.73 -14.82 5.00
C SER A 434 -11.84 -13.89 4.20
N CYS A 435 -10.69 -13.53 4.77
CA CYS A 435 -9.65 -12.77 4.07
C CYS A 435 -8.27 -13.40 4.27
N ALA A 436 -7.40 -13.20 3.28
CA ALA A 436 -5.98 -13.50 3.44
C ALA A 436 -5.26 -12.25 3.96
N VAL A 437 -4.29 -12.43 4.85
CA VAL A 437 -3.43 -11.38 5.38
C VAL A 437 -1.99 -11.77 5.10
N VAL A 438 -1.33 -10.99 4.26
CA VAL A 438 0.02 -11.22 3.78
C VAL A 438 0.94 -10.16 4.39
N PHE A 439 1.89 -10.63 5.20
CA PHE A 439 2.94 -9.77 5.74
C PHE A 439 4.05 -9.66 4.69
N THR A 440 4.09 -8.52 4.01
CA THR A 440 5.08 -8.27 2.97
C THR A 440 6.37 -7.72 3.58
N HIS A 441 7.50 -8.32 3.21
CA HIS A 441 8.83 -7.82 3.58
C HIS A 441 9.39 -6.81 2.58
N ARG A 442 8.66 -6.54 1.50
CA ARG A 442 8.97 -5.63 0.39
C ARG A 442 7.68 -5.19 -0.27
N ASN A 443 7.67 -3.98 -0.82
CA ASN A 443 6.74 -3.52 -1.86
C ASN A 443 6.58 -4.57 -2.96
N GLY A 444 5.72 -5.58 -2.76
CA GLY A 444 5.22 -6.38 -3.87
C GLY A 444 4.73 -5.40 -4.92
N ASP A 445 5.19 -5.53 -6.16
CA ASP A 445 4.56 -4.73 -7.19
C ASP A 445 3.07 -5.10 -7.27
N GLU A 446 2.28 -4.16 -7.77
CA GLU A 446 0.83 -4.32 -7.88
C GLU A 446 0.46 -5.61 -8.65
N GLU A 447 1.28 -6.00 -9.62
CA GLU A 447 1.10 -7.22 -10.42
C GLU A 447 1.23 -8.49 -9.57
N TRP A 448 2.26 -8.59 -8.73
CA TRP A 448 2.41 -9.71 -7.80
C TRP A 448 1.29 -9.75 -6.77
N MET A 449 0.94 -8.61 -6.16
CA MET A 449 -0.16 -8.55 -5.18
C MET A 449 -1.48 -8.99 -5.81
N GLN A 450 -1.76 -8.53 -7.03
CA GLN A 450 -2.95 -8.91 -7.77
C GLN A 450 -2.94 -10.40 -8.16
N SER A 451 -1.79 -10.93 -8.60
CA SER A 451 -1.64 -12.34 -8.94
C SER A 451 -1.83 -13.23 -7.73
N LEU A 452 -1.29 -12.87 -6.57
CA LEU A 452 -1.48 -13.63 -5.35
C LEU A 452 -2.92 -13.55 -4.85
N ALA A 453 -3.54 -12.36 -4.88
CA ALA A 453 -4.94 -12.22 -4.49
C ALA A 453 -5.87 -13.08 -5.38
N ASN A 454 -5.54 -13.19 -6.67
CA ASN A 454 -6.21 -14.10 -7.60
C ASN A 454 -5.99 -15.57 -7.22
N GLU A 455 -4.76 -15.97 -6.92
CA GLU A 455 -4.43 -17.35 -6.47
C GLU A 455 -5.16 -17.71 -5.16
N MET A 456 -5.21 -16.79 -4.19
CA MET A 456 -5.91 -17.01 -2.92
C MET A 456 -7.42 -17.17 -3.12
N ASN A 457 -7.99 -16.50 -4.13
CA ASN A 457 -9.40 -16.57 -4.50
C ASN A 457 -10.38 -16.39 -3.32
N LEU A 458 -10.01 -15.53 -2.37
CA LEU A 458 -10.88 -15.08 -1.28
C LEU A 458 -11.54 -13.75 -1.66
N ALA A 459 -12.49 -13.28 -0.84
CA ALA A 459 -13.13 -11.99 -1.06
C ALA A 459 -12.06 -10.89 -1.18
N GLU A 460 -11.11 -10.86 -0.23
CA GLU A 460 -9.99 -9.94 -0.22
C GLU A 460 -8.70 -10.56 0.34
N THR A 461 -7.58 -10.10 -0.21
CA THR A 461 -6.23 -10.30 0.31
C THR A 461 -5.65 -8.95 0.75
N SER A 462 -5.33 -8.84 2.03
CA SER A 462 -4.67 -7.69 2.66
C SER A 462 -3.15 -7.84 2.58
N PHE A 463 -2.47 -6.81 2.12
CA PHE A 463 -1.00 -6.75 2.11
C PHE A 463 -0.52 -5.70 3.11
N LEU A 464 0.30 -6.14 4.07
CA LEU A 464 0.82 -5.32 5.16
C LEU A 464 2.30 -5.06 4.99
N GLU A 465 2.70 -3.80 5.19
CA GLU A 465 4.10 -3.38 5.26
C GLU A 465 4.29 -2.47 6.48
N ARG A 466 5.28 -2.77 7.32
CA ARG A 466 5.56 -1.96 8.51
C ARG A 466 6.16 -0.61 8.13
N ARG A 467 5.70 0.46 8.77
CA ARG A 467 6.19 1.84 8.57
C ARG A 467 6.68 2.44 9.88
N ASP A 468 7.42 3.55 9.78
CA ASP A 468 7.92 4.25 10.96
C ASP A 468 6.79 5.08 11.59
N ALA A 469 6.53 4.89 12.88
CA ALA A 469 5.48 5.61 13.60
C ALA A 469 5.70 7.14 13.64
N SER A 470 6.94 7.61 13.41
CA SER A 470 7.23 9.04 13.26
C SER A 470 6.54 9.68 12.05
N GLU A 471 6.17 8.90 11.01
CA GLU A 471 5.43 9.38 9.84
C GLU A 471 4.03 9.90 10.18
N LEU A 472 3.42 9.41 11.27
CA LEU A 472 2.11 9.89 11.76
C LEU A 472 2.11 11.39 12.10
N LYS A 473 3.27 11.96 12.43
CA LYS A 473 3.41 13.39 12.79
C LYS A 473 3.60 14.29 11.57
N ALA A 474 4.02 13.74 10.42
CA ALA A 474 4.32 14.51 9.21
C ALA A 474 3.12 14.70 8.29
N ASP A 475 2.10 13.83 8.35
CA ASP A 475 0.97 13.80 7.40
C ASP A 475 -0.13 14.85 7.69
N GLY A 476 0.10 15.80 8.62
CA GLY A 476 -0.82 16.92 8.89
C GLY A 476 -2.20 16.56 9.47
N GLN A 477 -2.61 15.29 9.44
CA GLN A 477 -3.86 14.81 10.02
C GLN A 477 -3.72 14.71 11.55
N ARG A 478 -4.42 15.58 12.28
CA ARG A 478 -4.59 15.46 13.74
C ARG A 478 -5.42 14.21 14.02
N LEU A 479 -4.75 13.10 14.35
CA LEU A 479 -5.39 11.92 14.93
C LEU A 479 -5.76 12.23 16.39
N ASN A 480 -7.02 12.02 16.78
CA ASN A 480 -7.48 12.24 18.16
C ASN A 480 -6.95 11.13 19.08
N GLY A 481 -6.26 11.48 20.18
CA GLY A 481 -5.80 10.54 21.22
C GLY A 481 -4.29 10.59 21.51
N SER A 482 -3.83 9.85 22.53
CA SER A 482 -2.41 9.62 22.80
C SER A 482 -1.89 8.46 21.96
N HIS A 483 -0.96 8.71 21.03
CA HIS A 483 -0.43 7.71 20.08
C HIS A 483 0.99 7.25 20.44
N ASP A 484 1.38 7.39 21.70
CA ASP A 484 2.73 7.05 22.16
C ASP A 484 2.87 5.52 22.20
N GLY A 485 3.72 4.97 21.33
CA GLY A 485 3.90 3.52 21.15
C GLY A 485 2.93 2.85 20.17
N ALA A 486 2.16 3.61 19.38
CA ALA A 486 1.29 3.04 18.34
C ALA A 486 2.10 2.46 17.17
N SER A 487 1.58 1.40 16.54
CA SER A 487 2.21 0.79 15.37
C SER A 487 1.61 1.33 14.07
N LEU A 488 2.45 1.64 13.08
CA LEU A 488 2.02 2.10 11.76
C LEU A 488 2.32 1.03 10.70
N PHE A 489 1.33 0.71 9.90
CA PHE A 489 1.46 -0.15 8.73
C PHE A 489 0.87 0.52 7.50
N HIS A 490 1.49 0.30 6.35
CA HIS A 490 0.83 0.51 5.07
C HIS A 490 -0.02 -0.73 4.78
N LEU A 491 -1.28 -0.51 4.39
CA LEU A 491 -2.26 -1.56 4.12
C LEU A 491 -2.92 -1.34 2.76
N ARG A 492 -2.88 -2.37 1.92
CA ARG A 492 -3.55 -2.43 0.61
C ARG A 492 -4.44 -3.67 0.56
N TRP A 493 -5.53 -3.60 -0.19
CA TRP A 493 -6.48 -4.72 -0.34
C TRP A 493 -6.69 -5.05 -1.80
N PHE A 494 -6.71 -6.33 -2.11
CA PHE A 494 -6.94 -6.81 -3.46
C PHE A 494 -8.03 -7.87 -3.44
N THR A 495 -9.03 -7.70 -4.30
CA THR A 495 -9.87 -8.82 -4.76
C THR A 495 -9.07 -9.66 -5.76
N PRO A 496 -9.58 -10.82 -6.21
CA PRO A 496 -8.97 -11.58 -7.29
C PRO A 496 -8.79 -10.79 -8.60
N ALA A 497 -9.55 -9.71 -8.82
CA ALA A 497 -9.56 -8.97 -10.08
C ALA A 497 -8.99 -7.54 -10.01
N THR A 498 -9.05 -6.88 -8.86
CA THR A 498 -8.64 -5.47 -8.71
C THR A 498 -8.26 -5.12 -7.28
N GLU A 499 -7.38 -4.12 -7.14
CA GLU A 499 -7.16 -3.40 -5.89
C GLU A 499 -8.44 -2.64 -5.47
N LEU A 500 -8.71 -2.62 -4.17
CA LEU A 500 -9.79 -1.86 -3.54
C LEU A 500 -9.21 -0.73 -2.72
N ASP A 501 -9.96 0.37 -2.66
CA ASP A 501 -9.49 1.53 -1.93
C ASP A 501 -9.89 1.54 -0.45
N LEU A 502 -10.89 0.74 -0.06
CA LEU A 502 -11.33 0.59 1.32
C LEU A 502 -12.01 -0.77 1.52
N CYS A 503 -11.58 -1.52 2.54
CA CYS A 503 -12.23 -2.77 2.91
C CYS A 503 -12.37 -2.91 4.44
N GLY A 504 -13.56 -3.27 4.92
CA GLY A 504 -13.86 -3.39 6.34
C GLY A 504 -13.33 -4.69 6.98
N HIS A 505 -13.82 -5.84 6.52
CA HIS A 505 -13.51 -7.13 7.13
C HIS A 505 -12.02 -7.49 6.99
N ALA A 506 -11.39 -7.15 5.86
CA ALA A 506 -9.98 -7.42 5.63
C ALA A 506 -9.05 -6.52 6.46
N THR A 507 -9.51 -5.31 6.83
CA THR A 507 -8.83 -4.47 7.83
C THR A 507 -8.95 -5.06 9.23
N LEU A 508 -10.13 -5.59 9.59
CA LEU A 508 -10.33 -6.26 10.87
C LEU A 508 -9.45 -7.51 10.98
N GLY A 509 -9.39 -8.32 9.92
CA GLY A 509 -8.52 -9.49 9.83
C GLY A 509 -7.04 -9.13 9.91
N ALA A 510 -6.61 -8.05 9.23
CA ALA A 510 -5.24 -7.55 9.32
C ALA A 510 -4.84 -7.14 10.74
N ALA A 511 -5.72 -6.43 11.45
CA ALA A 511 -5.49 -6.05 12.84
C ALA A 511 -5.41 -7.28 13.76
N HIS A 512 -6.32 -8.25 13.58
CA HIS A 512 -6.30 -9.53 14.30
C HIS A 512 -4.94 -10.24 14.13
N ALA A 513 -4.52 -10.43 12.88
CA ALA A 513 -3.27 -11.09 12.53
C ALA A 513 -2.04 -10.39 13.13
N LEU A 514 -1.98 -9.04 13.07
CA LEU A 514 -0.86 -8.27 13.64
C LEU A 514 -0.71 -8.46 15.15
N TRP A 515 -1.82 -8.48 15.88
CA TRP A 515 -1.80 -8.69 17.33
C TRP A 515 -1.59 -10.16 17.72
N GLU A 516 -2.09 -11.11 16.92
CA GLU A 516 -1.90 -12.53 17.14
C GLU A 516 -0.43 -12.93 16.96
N GLU A 517 0.20 -12.43 15.90
CA GLU A 517 1.61 -12.69 15.57
C GLU A 517 2.60 -11.88 16.42
N GLY A 518 2.11 -11.04 17.34
CA GLY A 518 2.97 -10.20 18.20
C GLY A 518 3.71 -9.09 17.44
N LEU A 519 3.28 -8.77 16.23
CA LEU A 519 3.84 -7.70 15.38
C LEU A 519 3.34 -6.31 15.77
N SER A 520 2.34 -6.23 16.65
CA SER A 520 1.88 -5.00 17.29
C SER A 520 1.57 -5.25 18.77
N PRO A 521 1.90 -4.31 19.68
CA PRO A 521 1.57 -4.47 21.09
C PRO A 521 0.06 -4.57 21.31
N ARG A 522 -0.40 -5.55 22.09
CA ARG A 522 -1.83 -5.80 22.34
C ARG A 522 -2.58 -4.62 22.97
N GLY A 523 -1.89 -3.79 23.76
CA GLY A 523 -2.49 -2.65 24.47
C GLY A 523 -2.49 -1.33 23.69
N GLN A 524 -2.00 -1.31 22.44
CA GLN A 524 -1.85 -0.11 21.63
C GLN A 524 -2.70 -0.18 20.36
N PRO A 525 -3.22 0.95 19.86
CA PRO A 525 -3.91 0.98 18.58
C PRO A 525 -2.94 0.69 17.43
N ILE A 526 -3.49 0.16 16.36
CA ILE A 526 -2.80 -0.02 15.08
C ILE A 526 -3.33 1.05 14.12
N HIS A 527 -2.43 1.78 13.49
CA HIS A 527 -2.76 2.69 12.41
C HIS A 527 -2.40 2.07 11.07
N PHE A 528 -3.34 2.11 10.13
CA PHE A 528 -3.15 1.68 8.76
C PHE A 528 -3.16 2.89 7.85
N LYS A 529 -2.02 3.20 7.25
CA LYS A 529 -1.93 4.12 6.11
C LYS A 529 -2.46 3.41 4.88
N THR A 530 -3.49 3.97 4.27
CA THR A 530 -4.18 3.40 3.11
C THR A 530 -4.38 4.52 2.07
N GLU A 531 -4.72 4.17 0.83
CA GLU A 531 -5.05 5.16 -0.21
C GLU A 531 -6.30 6.00 0.16
N SER A 532 -7.15 5.49 1.06
CA SER A 532 -8.31 6.23 1.61
C SER A 532 -7.98 7.09 2.84
N GLY A 533 -6.72 7.16 3.25
CA GLY A 533 -6.27 7.84 4.47
C GLY A 533 -5.96 6.86 5.61
N ILE A 534 -5.83 7.40 6.83
CA ILE A 534 -5.46 6.59 7.99
C ILE A 534 -6.71 5.94 8.60
N LEU A 535 -6.69 4.61 8.68
CA LEU A 535 -7.66 3.83 9.46
C LEU A 535 -7.02 3.46 10.80
N THR A 536 -7.84 3.41 11.85
CA THR A 536 -7.38 3.01 13.18
C THR A 536 -8.14 1.78 13.65
N ALA A 537 -7.39 0.79 14.11
CA ALA A 537 -7.92 -0.40 14.77
C ALA A 537 -7.51 -0.40 16.24
N SER A 538 -8.45 -0.72 17.12
CA SER A 538 -8.21 -0.83 18.56
C SER A 538 -8.92 -2.04 19.15
N ARG A 539 -8.42 -2.57 20.27
CA ARG A 539 -9.12 -3.59 21.06
C ARG A 539 -9.97 -2.92 22.12
N ARG A 540 -11.22 -3.35 22.25
CA ARG A 540 -12.17 -2.83 23.23
C ARG A 540 -12.83 -3.97 23.99
N GLN A 541 -12.86 -3.85 25.31
CA GLN A 541 -13.75 -4.67 26.13
C GLN A 541 -15.18 -4.15 25.95
N TRP A 542 -16.02 -4.94 25.29
CA TRP A 542 -17.37 -4.54 24.91
C TRP A 542 -18.36 -5.66 25.21
N ALA A 543 -19.53 -5.26 25.71
CA ALA A 543 -20.70 -6.10 25.86
C ALA A 543 -21.74 -5.59 24.86
N PRO A 544 -22.18 -6.41 23.90
CA PRO A 544 -23.23 -6.00 22.99
C PRO A 544 -24.50 -5.56 23.74
N PRO A 545 -25.16 -4.46 23.34
CA PRO A 545 -26.39 -4.03 23.96
C PRO A 545 -27.46 -5.12 23.80
N THR A 546 -28.30 -5.30 24.81
CA THR A 546 -29.41 -6.24 24.75
C THR A 546 -30.47 -5.70 23.78
N PRO A 547 -30.85 -6.46 22.73
CA PRO A 547 -31.95 -6.08 21.86
C PRO A 547 -33.27 -5.96 22.65
N PRO A 548 -34.21 -5.10 22.23
CA PRO A 548 -35.51 -5.00 22.89
C PRO A 548 -36.25 -6.35 22.85
N PRO A 549 -37.02 -6.70 23.90
CA PRO A 549 -37.74 -7.97 23.96
C PRO A 549 -38.67 -8.12 22.76
N LEU A 550 -38.53 -9.24 22.03
CA LEU A 550 -39.42 -9.57 20.94
C LEU A 550 -40.74 -10.11 21.53
N ALA A 551 -41.88 -9.49 21.21
CA ALA A 551 -43.18 -9.93 21.74
C ALA A 551 -43.46 -11.39 21.32
N HIS A 552 -43.90 -12.21 22.28
CA HIS A 552 -44.31 -13.63 22.17
C HIS A 552 -43.25 -14.75 22.26
N THR A 553 -42.14 -14.57 22.98
CA THR A 553 -41.35 -15.72 23.47
C THR A 553 -41.69 -16.03 24.92
N ASP A 554 -42.55 -17.03 25.15
CA ASP A 554 -42.90 -17.59 26.48
C ASP A 554 -41.78 -18.44 27.11
N THR A 555 -40.55 -18.34 26.60
CA THR A 555 -39.37 -18.90 27.25
C THR A 555 -38.73 -17.82 28.11
N GLN A 556 -38.63 -18.07 29.42
CA GLN A 556 -37.69 -17.39 30.31
C GLN A 556 -36.26 -17.62 29.80
N ALA A 557 -35.84 -16.91 28.76
CA ALA A 557 -34.44 -16.75 28.44
C ALA A 557 -33.89 -15.84 29.54
N SER A 558 -33.07 -16.41 30.42
CA SER A 558 -32.34 -15.66 31.43
C SER A 558 -31.70 -14.44 30.78
N SER A 559 -32.08 -13.25 31.22
CA SER A 559 -31.47 -11.98 30.84
C SER A 559 -30.07 -11.89 31.44
N SER A 560 -29.15 -12.75 31.02
CA SER A 560 -27.73 -12.54 31.25
C SER A 560 -27.24 -11.60 30.15
N SER A 561 -27.01 -10.33 30.50
CA SER A 561 -26.17 -9.47 29.68
C SER A 561 -24.88 -10.23 29.37
N ALA A 562 -24.52 -10.36 28.10
CA ALA A 562 -23.26 -11.00 27.73
C ALA A 562 -22.12 -10.32 28.51
N ALA A 563 -21.26 -11.12 29.15
CA ALA A 563 -20.10 -10.58 29.83
C ALA A 563 -19.26 -9.77 28.82
N PRO A 564 -18.66 -8.65 29.23
CA PRO A 564 -17.74 -7.92 28.36
C PRO A 564 -16.68 -8.87 27.83
N SER A 565 -16.52 -8.87 26.51
CA SER A 565 -15.50 -9.66 25.82
C SER A 565 -14.67 -8.72 24.94
N GLU A 566 -13.52 -9.19 24.49
CA GLU A 566 -12.66 -8.39 23.64
C GLU A 566 -13.16 -8.38 22.19
N TRP A 567 -13.36 -7.20 21.63
CA TRP A 567 -13.74 -6.96 20.24
C TRP A 567 -12.73 -6.04 19.57
N ILE A 568 -12.58 -6.16 18.25
CA ILE A 568 -11.79 -5.24 17.44
C ILE A 568 -12.72 -4.13 16.97
N GLU A 569 -12.39 -2.89 17.32
CA GLU A 569 -13.08 -1.67 16.90
C GLU A 569 -12.31 -1.02 15.74
N LEU A 570 -13.03 -0.70 14.67
CA LEU A 570 -12.59 0.10 13.53
C LEU A 570 -13.41 1.38 13.45
N ASP A 571 -12.81 2.48 12.99
CA ASP A 571 -13.47 3.79 12.88
C ASP A 571 -13.58 4.25 11.41
N PHE A 572 -14.82 4.44 10.94
CA PHE A 572 -15.15 4.75 9.55
C PHE A 572 -16.07 5.98 9.41
N PRO A 573 -16.06 6.67 8.26
CA PRO A 573 -17.06 7.69 7.97
C PRO A 573 -18.46 7.06 7.80
N ALA A 574 -19.50 7.71 8.34
CA ALA A 574 -20.89 7.30 8.10
C ALA A 574 -21.29 7.58 6.64
N THR A 575 -22.07 6.68 6.06
CA THR A 575 -22.61 6.82 4.69
C THR A 575 -24.12 6.53 4.70
N PRO A 576 -24.93 7.35 5.39
CA PRO A 576 -26.36 7.09 5.55
C PRO A 576 -27.08 6.95 4.19
N PRO A 577 -28.15 6.14 4.12
CA PRO A 577 -28.85 5.85 2.87
C PRO A 577 -29.65 7.03 2.31
N ASN A 578 -29.36 8.26 2.71
CA ASN A 578 -29.97 9.50 2.24
C ASN A 578 -28.91 10.60 2.10
N PHE A 579 -27.65 10.23 1.86
CA PHE A 579 -26.51 11.15 1.86
C PHE A 579 -26.73 12.41 0.98
N TYR A 580 -27.61 12.33 -0.02
CA TYR A 580 -27.90 13.41 -0.99
C TYR A 580 -29.14 14.28 -0.69
N VAL A 581 -29.69 14.33 0.53
CA VAL A 581 -30.98 15.03 0.85
C VAL A 581 -31.02 16.54 0.53
N SER A 582 -29.91 17.20 0.21
CA SER A 582 -29.92 18.64 -0.17
C SER A 582 -30.34 18.92 -1.63
N LEU A 583 -30.52 17.90 -2.47
CA LEU A 583 -30.99 18.04 -3.84
C LEU A 583 -32.36 17.37 -3.96
N PRO A 584 -33.27 17.83 -4.85
CA PRO A 584 -34.48 17.07 -5.13
C PRO A 584 -34.00 15.69 -5.59
N ALA A 585 -34.20 14.67 -4.75
CA ALA A 585 -33.88 13.31 -5.10
C ALA A 585 -34.47 13.07 -6.50
N PRO A 586 -33.68 12.74 -7.53
CA PRO A 586 -34.29 12.09 -8.66
C PRO A 586 -34.83 10.81 -8.03
N SER A 587 -36.15 10.77 -7.86
CA SER A 587 -36.90 9.55 -7.67
C SER A 587 -36.20 8.50 -8.51
N TRP A 588 -35.57 7.52 -7.88
CA TRP A 588 -35.17 6.31 -8.57
C TRP A 588 -36.43 5.88 -9.32
N GLY A 589 -36.40 6.03 -10.65
CA GLY A 589 -37.60 5.93 -11.47
C GLY A 589 -38.25 4.56 -11.31
N GLU A 590 -39.43 4.39 -11.90
CA GLU A 590 -40.10 3.09 -11.94
C GLU A 590 -39.19 1.96 -12.43
N ASP A 591 -38.20 2.25 -13.29
CA ASP A 591 -37.24 1.26 -13.81
C ASP A 591 -36.33 0.67 -12.73
N MET A 592 -35.84 1.47 -11.79
CA MET A 592 -34.98 0.97 -10.71
C MET A 592 -35.78 0.22 -9.65
N MET A 593 -37.02 0.66 -9.37
CA MET A 593 -37.93 -0.09 -8.53
C MET A 593 -38.24 -1.46 -9.14
N ARG A 594 -38.54 -1.52 -10.44
CA ARG A 594 -38.72 -2.78 -11.17
C ARG A 594 -37.47 -3.66 -11.12
N LEU A 595 -36.29 -3.08 -11.33
CA LEU A 595 -35.03 -3.82 -11.26
C LEU A 595 -34.81 -4.41 -9.86
N LEU A 596 -35.13 -3.68 -8.79
CA LEU A 596 -35.06 -4.19 -7.42
C LEU A 596 -36.10 -5.28 -7.17
N GLU A 597 -37.33 -5.13 -7.65
CA GLU A 597 -38.39 -6.15 -7.51
C GLU A 597 -38.01 -7.45 -8.22
N ASP A 598 -37.66 -7.36 -9.50
CA ASP A 598 -37.26 -8.49 -10.34
C ASP A 598 -35.95 -9.11 -9.85
N GLY A 599 -34.98 -8.27 -9.47
CA GLY A 599 -33.65 -8.69 -9.05
C GLY A 599 -33.60 -9.29 -7.66
N LEU A 600 -34.44 -8.84 -6.72
CA LEU A 600 -34.55 -9.48 -5.40
C LEU A 600 -35.58 -10.62 -5.39
N GLY A 601 -36.47 -10.67 -6.38
CA GLY A 601 -37.59 -11.61 -6.41
C GLY A 601 -38.63 -11.30 -5.34
N VAL A 602 -38.81 -10.02 -5.00
CA VAL A 602 -39.66 -9.55 -3.90
C VAL A 602 -40.60 -8.47 -4.44
N GLY A 603 -41.91 -8.63 -4.18
CA GLY A 603 -42.90 -7.65 -4.58
C GLY A 603 -42.75 -6.31 -3.84
N ARG A 604 -43.08 -5.21 -4.52
CA ARG A 604 -42.96 -3.84 -4.02
C ARG A 604 -43.62 -3.61 -2.66
N GLU A 605 -44.70 -4.32 -2.39
CA GLU A 605 -45.45 -4.23 -1.13
C GLU A 605 -44.63 -4.63 0.10
N ALA A 606 -43.54 -5.38 -0.09
CA ALA A 606 -42.63 -5.75 0.97
C ALA A 606 -41.53 -4.71 1.22
N PHE A 607 -41.36 -3.70 0.36
CA PHE A 607 -40.35 -2.65 0.56
C PHE A 607 -40.88 -1.57 1.50
N VAL A 608 -40.22 -1.41 2.64
CA VAL A 608 -40.54 -0.38 3.65
C VAL A 608 -39.81 0.92 3.35
N TYR A 609 -38.56 0.82 2.90
CA TYR A 609 -37.70 1.94 2.59
C TYR A 609 -36.76 1.57 1.46
N VAL A 610 -36.63 2.43 0.44
CA VAL A 610 -35.70 2.26 -0.67
C VAL A 610 -34.98 3.58 -0.91
N ASN A 611 -33.65 3.56 -0.89
CA ASN A 611 -32.82 4.71 -1.20
C ASN A 611 -31.38 4.27 -1.55
N ARG A 612 -30.40 5.17 -1.49
CA ARG A 612 -28.99 4.86 -1.74
C ARG A 612 -28.03 5.56 -0.79
N SER A 613 -26.96 4.86 -0.46
CA SER A 613 -25.75 5.51 0.07
C SER A 613 -24.92 6.07 -1.09
N ILE A 614 -23.71 6.57 -0.77
CA ILE A 614 -22.73 6.97 -1.80
C ILE A 614 -22.20 5.77 -2.60
N TYR A 615 -22.41 4.53 -2.12
CA TYR A 615 -21.88 3.32 -2.74
C TYR A 615 -22.96 2.32 -3.13
N ASP A 616 -24.06 2.19 -2.39
CA ASP A 616 -24.94 1.01 -2.50
C ASP A 616 -26.42 1.40 -2.57
N ALA A 617 -27.21 0.58 -3.28
CA ALA A 617 -28.65 0.58 -3.11
C ALA A 617 -28.98 0.08 -1.69
N PHE A 618 -29.99 0.68 -1.06
CA PHE A 618 -30.42 0.35 0.29
C PHE A 618 -31.91 0.03 0.31
N VAL A 619 -32.26 -1.19 0.68
CA VAL A 619 -33.63 -1.68 0.73
C VAL A 619 -33.92 -2.24 2.12
N GLU A 620 -34.89 -1.65 2.81
CA GLU A 620 -35.50 -2.27 3.98
C GLU A 620 -36.74 -3.06 3.56
N VAL A 621 -36.85 -4.30 4.03
CA VAL A 621 -38.00 -5.17 3.78
C VAL A 621 -38.85 -5.39 5.04
N ASP A 622 -40.15 -5.51 4.84
CA ASP A 622 -41.12 -5.87 5.88
C ASP A 622 -41.06 -7.38 6.15
N SER A 623 -40.52 -7.74 7.32
CA SER A 623 -40.40 -9.14 7.75
C SER A 623 -41.73 -9.88 7.90
N SER A 624 -42.87 -9.17 7.98
CA SER A 624 -44.20 -9.80 7.98
C SER A 624 -44.66 -10.24 6.58
N ARG A 625 -44.05 -9.69 5.53
CA ARG A 625 -44.38 -9.97 4.13
C ARG A 625 -43.37 -10.89 3.47
N VAL A 626 -42.09 -10.67 3.75
CA VAL A 626 -40.98 -11.47 3.23
C VAL A 626 -39.95 -11.72 4.32
N CYS A 627 -39.58 -12.99 4.53
CA CYS A 627 -38.46 -13.30 5.39
C CYS A 627 -37.16 -13.01 4.63
N LEU A 628 -36.27 -12.21 5.22
CA LEU A 628 -34.99 -11.80 4.63
C LEU A 628 -34.10 -12.99 4.20
N LEU A 629 -34.19 -14.12 4.93
CA LEU A 629 -33.47 -15.36 4.61
C LEU A 629 -34.03 -16.09 3.38
N ASP A 630 -35.31 -15.87 3.07
CA ASP A 630 -36.02 -16.58 2.01
C ASP A 630 -35.93 -15.83 0.65
N ILE A 631 -35.31 -14.63 0.64
CA ILE A 631 -35.04 -13.85 -0.58
C ILE A 631 -34.07 -14.61 -1.49
N LYS A 632 -34.44 -14.77 -2.76
CA LYS A 632 -33.65 -15.47 -3.78
C LYS A 632 -33.33 -14.51 -4.93
N PRO A 633 -32.19 -13.81 -4.88
CA PRO A 633 -31.86 -12.82 -5.88
C PRO A 633 -31.63 -13.44 -7.27
N ASP A 634 -32.09 -12.76 -8.33
CA ASP A 634 -31.63 -13.01 -9.69
C ASP A 634 -30.39 -12.16 -9.97
N PHE A 635 -29.21 -12.75 -9.79
CA PHE A 635 -27.94 -12.06 -9.99
C PHE A 635 -27.75 -11.56 -11.42
N ARG A 636 -28.41 -12.17 -12.41
CA ARG A 636 -28.35 -11.69 -13.81
C ARG A 636 -29.04 -10.35 -13.93
N VAL A 637 -30.15 -10.14 -13.22
CA VAL A 637 -30.87 -8.85 -13.20
C VAL A 637 -30.08 -7.83 -12.37
N LEU A 638 -29.68 -8.20 -11.16
CA LEU A 638 -28.93 -7.29 -10.27
C LEU A 638 -27.59 -6.82 -10.85
N LYS A 639 -26.96 -7.59 -11.75
CA LYS A 639 -25.75 -7.19 -12.46
C LYS A 639 -25.94 -5.99 -13.39
N HIS A 640 -27.18 -5.67 -13.77
CA HIS A 640 -27.52 -4.51 -14.62
C HIS A 640 -27.88 -3.26 -13.82
N MET A 641 -27.60 -3.24 -12.51
CA MET A 641 -27.75 -2.02 -11.71
C MET A 641 -26.90 -0.88 -12.24
N ASP A 642 -27.26 0.35 -11.81
CA ASP A 642 -26.49 1.55 -12.11
C ASP A 642 -25.00 1.32 -11.83
N ALA A 643 -24.17 1.53 -12.85
CA ALA A 643 -22.73 1.30 -12.80
C ALA A 643 -22.00 2.13 -11.73
N HIS A 644 -22.65 3.16 -11.16
CA HIS A 644 -22.12 3.94 -10.05
C HIS A 644 -22.33 3.28 -8.68
N LEU A 645 -23.25 2.33 -8.56
CA LEU A 645 -23.45 1.56 -7.34
C LEU A 645 -22.42 0.42 -7.29
N ARG A 646 -22.19 -0.11 -6.10
CA ARG A 646 -21.35 -1.28 -5.84
C ARG A 646 -22.21 -2.52 -5.66
N GLY A 647 -23.30 -2.42 -4.89
CA GLY A 647 -24.24 -3.52 -4.67
C GLY A 647 -25.55 -3.09 -4.01
N VAL A 648 -26.27 -4.07 -3.48
CA VAL A 648 -27.59 -3.94 -2.83
C VAL A 648 -27.50 -4.41 -1.40
N ILE A 649 -27.77 -3.49 -0.47
CA ILE A 649 -28.01 -3.80 0.93
C ILE A 649 -29.50 -4.12 1.08
N VAL A 650 -29.82 -5.31 1.57
CA VAL A 650 -31.19 -5.67 1.98
C VAL A 650 -31.19 -5.87 3.49
N THR A 651 -32.09 -5.20 4.21
CA THR A 651 -32.12 -5.23 5.67
C THR A 651 -33.52 -5.32 6.23
N SER A 652 -33.65 -5.84 7.44
CA SER A 652 -34.91 -5.84 8.18
C SER A 652 -34.66 -5.78 9.68
N LYS A 653 -35.68 -5.32 10.43
CA LYS A 653 -35.65 -5.39 11.89
C LYS A 653 -35.64 -6.86 12.32
N ALA A 654 -35.00 -7.16 13.45
CA ALA A 654 -35.08 -8.49 14.04
C ALA A 654 -36.53 -8.86 14.41
N THR A 655 -36.90 -10.12 14.15
CA THR A 655 -38.20 -10.71 14.48
C THR A 655 -38.02 -12.05 15.19
N PRO A 656 -39.00 -12.54 15.98
CA PRO A 656 -38.89 -13.85 16.63
C PRO A 656 -38.54 -14.97 15.65
N HIS A 657 -39.09 -14.93 14.44
CA HIS A 657 -38.84 -15.91 13.39
C HIS A 657 -37.39 -15.90 12.90
N LEU A 658 -36.81 -14.71 12.66
CA LEU A 658 -35.40 -14.58 12.24
C LEU A 658 -34.45 -15.02 13.36
N VAL A 659 -34.74 -14.65 14.61
CA VAL A 659 -33.96 -15.08 15.77
C VAL A 659 -34.04 -16.60 15.93
N ALA A 660 -35.21 -17.20 15.79
CA ALA A 660 -35.38 -18.65 15.87
C ALA A 660 -34.65 -19.41 14.74
N LYS A 661 -34.67 -18.89 13.50
CA LYS A 661 -33.98 -19.51 12.35
C LYS A 661 -32.45 -19.40 12.44
N THR A 662 -31.91 -18.29 12.95
CA THR A 662 -30.46 -18.04 12.97
C THR A 662 -29.80 -18.33 14.31
N GLY A 663 -30.58 -18.41 15.39
CA GLY A 663 -30.08 -18.46 16.77
C GLY A 663 -29.50 -17.14 17.26
N GLN A 664 -29.57 -16.06 16.46
CA GLN A 664 -28.89 -14.79 16.76
C GLN A 664 -29.87 -13.77 17.33
N ASN A 665 -29.65 -13.36 18.57
CA ASN A 665 -30.43 -12.30 19.21
C ASN A 665 -29.76 -10.94 18.94
N VAL A 666 -30.22 -10.25 17.88
CA VAL A 666 -29.66 -8.98 17.39
C VAL A 666 -30.74 -7.92 17.15
N HIS A 667 -30.37 -6.68 16.84
CA HIS A 667 -31.31 -5.59 16.60
C HIS A 667 -31.86 -5.58 15.17
N PHE A 668 -31.01 -5.91 14.19
CA PHE A 668 -31.36 -5.95 12.78
C PHE A 668 -30.58 -7.04 12.05
N PHE A 669 -31.14 -7.48 10.92
CA PHE A 669 -30.53 -8.42 9.99
C PHE A 669 -30.22 -7.72 8.66
N SER A 670 -29.18 -8.17 7.97
CA SER A 670 -28.83 -7.68 6.63
C SER A 670 -28.36 -8.81 5.71
N ARG A 671 -28.38 -8.56 4.40
CA ARG A 671 -27.70 -9.31 3.33
C ARG A 671 -27.14 -8.31 2.32
N PHE A 672 -26.11 -8.70 1.59
CA PHE A 672 -25.44 -7.82 0.63
C PHE A 672 -25.15 -8.56 -0.68
N PHE A 673 -25.64 -8.00 -1.79
CA PHE A 673 -25.51 -8.59 -3.12
C PHE A 673 -24.73 -7.67 -4.06
N ALA A 674 -23.66 -8.16 -4.70
CA ALA A 674 -22.81 -7.33 -5.57
C ALA A 674 -22.32 -8.07 -6.83
N PRO A 675 -23.20 -8.70 -7.63
CA PRO A 675 -22.80 -9.53 -8.76
C PRO A 675 -21.99 -8.77 -9.83
N GLN A 676 -22.18 -7.45 -9.95
CA GLN A 676 -21.38 -6.58 -10.82
C GLN A 676 -19.93 -6.39 -10.36
N SER A 677 -19.65 -6.63 -9.07
CA SER A 677 -18.32 -6.61 -8.47
C SER A 677 -17.67 -8.00 -8.47
N GLY A 678 -18.29 -9.00 -9.11
CA GLY A 678 -17.77 -10.37 -9.21
C GLY A 678 -18.12 -11.28 -8.03
N ILE A 679 -18.88 -10.77 -7.04
CA ILE A 679 -19.32 -11.53 -5.86
C ILE A 679 -20.85 -11.45 -5.79
N ASP A 680 -21.53 -12.55 -6.05
CA ASP A 680 -23.00 -12.59 -6.04
C ASP A 680 -23.58 -12.19 -4.67
N GLU A 681 -23.09 -12.79 -3.59
CA GLU A 681 -23.42 -12.43 -2.20
C GLU A 681 -22.16 -12.39 -1.33
N ASP A 682 -21.92 -11.26 -0.67
CA ASP A 682 -20.78 -11.07 0.23
C ASP A 682 -21.14 -11.58 1.65
N PRO A 683 -20.31 -12.44 2.29
CA PRO A 683 -20.64 -13.03 3.58
C PRO A 683 -20.95 -12.04 4.69
N VAL A 684 -20.05 -11.07 4.92
CA VAL A 684 -20.21 -9.99 5.90
C VAL A 684 -19.53 -8.71 5.41
N THR A 685 -20.33 -7.69 5.12
CA THR A 685 -19.87 -6.47 4.46
C THR A 685 -19.72 -5.34 5.47
N GLY A 686 -18.51 -5.18 6.02
CA GLY A 686 -18.23 -4.14 7.02
C GLY A 686 -18.61 -2.73 6.54
N SER A 687 -18.28 -2.36 5.30
CA SER A 687 -18.61 -1.03 4.77
C SER A 687 -20.10 -0.78 4.57
N ALA A 688 -20.93 -1.81 4.34
CA ALA A 688 -22.39 -1.66 4.32
C ALA A 688 -22.94 -1.21 5.68
N HIS A 689 -22.23 -1.54 6.77
CA HIS A 689 -22.60 -1.13 8.12
C HIS A 689 -22.35 0.37 8.38
N CYS A 690 -21.56 1.05 7.54
CA CYS A 690 -21.49 2.52 7.55
C CYS A 690 -22.81 3.18 7.09
N SER A 691 -23.66 2.46 6.34
CA SER A 691 -25.02 2.87 5.99
C SER A 691 -26.08 2.32 6.94
N LEU A 692 -25.95 1.05 7.35
CA LEU A 692 -26.90 0.40 8.27
C LEU A 692 -26.90 1.05 9.66
N ALA A 693 -25.71 1.42 10.18
CA ALA A 693 -25.60 2.02 11.51
C ALA A 693 -26.41 3.32 11.65
N PRO A 694 -26.19 4.38 10.87
CA PRO A 694 -26.95 5.61 11.02
C PRO A 694 -28.45 5.39 10.79
N TYR A 695 -28.83 4.50 9.86
CA TYR A 695 -30.22 4.19 9.58
C TYR A 695 -30.93 3.53 10.77
N TRP A 696 -30.38 2.43 11.29
CA TRP A 696 -31.01 1.68 12.37
C TRP A 696 -30.89 2.39 13.72
N CYS A 697 -29.79 3.09 13.98
CA CYS A 697 -29.62 3.89 15.20
C CYS A 697 -30.68 4.98 15.31
N ASP A 698 -30.93 5.70 14.22
CA ASP A 698 -32.00 6.70 14.14
C ASP A 698 -33.38 6.05 14.30
N LYS A 699 -33.66 4.99 13.53
CA LYS A 699 -34.97 4.31 13.53
C LYS A 699 -35.32 3.65 14.86
N LEU A 700 -34.32 3.17 15.62
CA LEU A 700 -34.50 2.53 16.92
C LEU A 700 -34.29 3.48 18.10
N GLY A 701 -33.82 4.71 17.86
CA GLY A 701 -33.51 5.68 18.92
C GLY A 701 -32.36 5.24 19.84
N GLN A 702 -31.39 4.48 19.32
CA GLN A 702 -30.25 3.96 20.08
C GLN A 702 -28.95 4.33 19.37
N SER A 703 -27.87 4.62 20.11
CA SER A 703 -26.57 4.99 19.53
C SER A 703 -25.63 3.81 19.30
N CYS A 704 -25.93 2.64 19.87
CA CYS A 704 -25.11 1.43 19.77
C CYS A 704 -26.02 0.23 19.55
N LEU A 705 -25.71 -0.59 18.54
CA LEU A 705 -26.52 -1.72 18.11
C LEU A 705 -25.63 -2.93 17.77
N LEU A 706 -26.25 -4.10 17.72
CA LEU A 706 -25.67 -5.32 17.17
C LEU A 706 -26.51 -5.75 15.97
N GLY A 707 -25.86 -5.93 14.81
CA GLY A 707 -26.46 -6.46 13.60
C GLY A 707 -25.90 -7.84 13.24
N TYR A 708 -26.67 -8.61 12.46
CA TYR A 708 -26.22 -9.88 11.89
C TYR A 708 -26.43 -9.90 10.37
N GLN A 709 -25.34 -10.07 9.62
CA GLN A 709 -25.43 -10.26 8.17
C GLN A 709 -25.69 -11.75 7.89
N ALA A 710 -26.91 -12.07 7.49
CA ALA A 710 -27.40 -13.44 7.37
C ALA A 710 -27.19 -14.03 5.97
N SER A 711 -25.93 -14.03 5.54
CA SER A 711 -25.47 -14.83 4.41
C SER A 711 -25.40 -16.33 4.81
N ALA A 712 -24.97 -17.19 3.87
CA ALA A 712 -24.74 -18.60 4.17
C ALA A 712 -23.67 -18.83 5.25
N ARG A 713 -22.69 -17.93 5.40
CA ARG A 713 -21.65 -18.01 6.44
C ARG A 713 -22.05 -17.28 7.72
N GLY A 714 -22.80 -16.18 7.59
CA GLY A 714 -23.28 -15.41 8.73
C GLY A 714 -22.20 -14.62 9.47
N GLY A 715 -22.53 -13.50 10.09
CA GLY A 715 -21.60 -12.83 11.01
C GLY A 715 -22.16 -11.63 11.75
N CYS A 716 -21.60 -11.38 12.93
CA CYS A 716 -22.04 -10.35 13.86
C CYS A 716 -21.20 -9.08 13.70
N VAL A 717 -21.87 -7.94 13.53
CA VAL A 717 -21.23 -6.63 13.46
C VAL A 717 -21.84 -5.71 14.51
N GLY A 718 -21.04 -5.29 15.47
CA GLY A 718 -21.39 -4.21 16.39
C GLY A 718 -21.25 -2.87 15.69
N VAL A 719 -22.17 -1.95 15.96
CA VAL A 719 -22.13 -0.59 15.39
C VAL A 719 -22.38 0.44 16.49
N GLU A 720 -21.65 1.55 16.45
CA GLU A 720 -21.83 2.66 17.38
C GLU A 720 -21.68 3.99 16.62
N MET A 721 -22.63 4.90 16.83
CA MET A 721 -22.57 6.25 16.26
C MET A 721 -21.47 7.07 16.94
N GLY A 722 -20.56 7.60 16.13
CA GLY A 722 -19.47 8.46 16.55
C GLY A 722 -19.78 9.95 16.46
N GLY A 723 -18.75 10.77 16.73
CA GLY A 723 -18.81 12.23 16.62
C GLY A 723 -18.84 12.72 15.16
N ALA A 724 -18.67 14.02 14.98
CA ALA A 724 -18.63 14.62 13.64
C ALA A 724 -17.44 14.12 12.81
N ASP A 725 -17.65 13.89 11.52
CA ASP A 725 -16.57 13.57 10.59
C ASP A 725 -15.90 14.87 10.09
N PRO A 726 -14.61 15.10 10.40
CA PRO A 726 -13.92 16.34 10.05
C PRO A 726 -13.55 16.43 8.57
N VAL A 727 -13.67 15.34 7.81
CA VAL A 727 -13.24 15.25 6.40
C VAL A 727 -14.42 15.24 5.45
N MET A 728 -15.44 14.43 5.73
CA MET A 728 -16.59 14.24 4.82
C MET A 728 -17.78 15.16 5.16
N GLY A 729 -17.80 15.75 6.37
CA GLY A 729 -19.00 16.38 6.93
C GLY A 729 -20.08 15.34 7.25
N GLY A 730 -20.64 15.37 8.46
CA GLY A 730 -21.59 14.35 8.94
C GLY A 730 -21.09 13.64 10.19
N HIS A 731 -21.45 12.37 10.37
CA HIS A 731 -21.06 11.55 11.54
C HIS A 731 -20.02 10.49 11.17
N ARG A 732 -19.29 10.00 12.17
CA ARG A 732 -18.48 8.76 12.08
C ARG A 732 -19.27 7.57 12.63
N VAL A 733 -18.85 6.36 12.27
CA VAL A 733 -19.39 5.11 12.78
C VAL A 733 -18.24 4.22 13.19
N LYS A 734 -18.32 3.70 14.41
CA LYS A 734 -17.45 2.63 14.88
C LYS A 734 -18.07 1.30 14.47
N LEU A 735 -17.25 0.43 13.90
CA LEU A 735 -17.62 -0.95 13.57
C LEU A 735 -16.84 -1.89 14.49
N MET A 736 -17.52 -2.83 15.12
CA MET A 736 -16.92 -3.81 16.02
C MET A 736 -17.13 -5.21 15.49
N GLY A 737 -16.07 -6.03 15.53
CA GLY A 737 -16.15 -7.44 15.19
C GLY A 737 -15.12 -8.28 15.93
N LYS A 738 -15.39 -9.59 15.99
CA LYS A 738 -14.40 -10.60 16.36
C LYS A 738 -13.72 -11.16 15.10
N ALA A 739 -12.61 -11.85 15.29
CA ALA A 739 -11.95 -12.57 14.22
C ALA A 739 -11.26 -13.83 14.75
N VAL A 740 -11.08 -14.82 13.88
CA VAL A 740 -10.38 -16.06 14.16
C VAL A 740 -9.49 -16.45 12.98
N THR A 741 -8.22 -16.74 13.25
CA THR A 741 -7.31 -17.31 12.25
C THR A 741 -7.65 -18.78 12.00
N VAL A 742 -7.89 -19.13 10.74
CA VAL A 742 -8.25 -20.49 10.31
C VAL A 742 -7.10 -21.25 9.66
N MET A 743 -6.15 -20.52 9.05
CA MET A 743 -4.97 -21.11 8.43
C MET A 743 -3.78 -20.17 8.57
N LYS A 744 -2.59 -20.75 8.72
CA LYS A 744 -1.30 -20.04 8.68
C LYS A 744 -0.33 -20.78 7.79
N GLY A 745 0.37 -20.04 6.93
CA GLY A 745 1.30 -20.60 5.96
C GLY A 745 2.41 -19.63 5.58
N THR A 746 3.21 -20.05 4.60
CA THR A 746 4.32 -19.27 4.05
C THR A 746 4.23 -19.29 2.54
N LEU A 747 4.37 -18.13 1.92
CA LEU A 747 4.39 -17.98 0.46
C LEU A 747 5.77 -18.38 -0.09
N LEU A 748 5.76 -19.07 -1.23
CA LEU A 748 6.96 -19.62 -1.90
C LEU A 748 7.65 -18.60 -2.80
#